data_AF-A0A8E7AZL7-F1
#
_entry.id   AF-A0A8E7AZL7-F1
#
_cell.length_a   1.000
_cell.length_b   1.000
_cell.length_c   1.000
_cell.angle_alpha   90.00
_cell.angle_beta   90.00
_cell.angle_gamma   90.00
#
_symmetry.space_group_name_H-M   'P 1'
#
loop_
_entity.id
_entity.type
_entity.pdbx_description
1 polymer ?
#
loop_
_entity_poly.entity_id
_entity_poly.type
_entity_poly.pdbx_seq_one_letter_code
_entity_poly.pdbx_strand_id
1 'polypeptide(L)'
;MVEKNSYIIRTDSSATIGTGHVIRCLTLAGELKKKGSSISFICREHPGNICEIIEQRGFPVNRIPYNPCFDNQDLNIPHANWLGATWQEDAYRTIDYLKSLKSKPDWIIVDHYALDFRWESAIRPYVKKIFVIDDLADRIHDCDLLLDQNLFPEPHSRYEGKIPTHSIQLLGPDYAILQPEYAELHSRIPPREGPVKRILIYFGGYDNANITGLTLEALIRLNRSDVDVDVVVSSKNPHINHIKELGRNYTNIHYYYDLPTLAPLMGKADLAIGAAGTTTWERLCLGLPSIVITLAENQLAIAHSLQQQGLGTWLGNADTITSDLIKEEVNSLIDLGELGEWSVKCSQTVDGLGAVRVYTALTISPDTMLRVRRATLSDEKLLLTWVNDPLSRQNSFSMEKISPDTHHQWFFDKLRDLDDVSLYIVETEDLIPVGQVRFDRFGEVWEIDYSLAAEFRNHGVGRSLLKAGLCEFRREHIGSIVLGRVKEENIRSCNVFESLNFSAESDGGGWRISVSSDAGSWMNEYIPDLLFEWIDDGHEVIWAHDAADLPPGDMCFFLSYGKIVKKEILMRHHNNLVVHESNLPKGRGWSPLTWQILEGADTIQVTLFEAADEVDSGSIYLQEEISFDGSELVDELRREQARATISLCLSFVKEYPAIIARAKTQVGTPTYYFRRYPKDSQIDLDRTIREQINLFRVVDNQRYPAWFEFGKDRYNMSIQRDKPN
;
A
#
# COMPACT_ATOMS: atom_id res chain seq x y z
N MET A 1 14.54 -38.97 1.00
CA MET A 1 14.55 -38.35 -0.33
C MET A 1 13.48 -37.28 -0.30
N VAL A 2 13.84 -36.01 -0.42
CA VAL A 2 12.83 -34.93 -0.53
C VAL A 2 12.07 -35.17 -1.84
N GLU A 3 10.75 -35.30 -1.75
CA GLU A 3 9.90 -35.48 -2.92
C GLU A 3 10.02 -34.22 -3.78
N LYS A 4 10.42 -34.37 -5.05
CA LYS A 4 10.64 -33.22 -5.95
C LYS A 4 9.28 -32.69 -6.41
N ASN A 5 9.05 -31.39 -6.25
CA ASN A 5 7.86 -30.74 -6.79
C ASN A 5 7.76 -30.98 -8.31
N SER A 6 6.54 -31.21 -8.78
CA SER A 6 6.23 -31.64 -10.13
C SER A 6 5.33 -30.61 -10.84
N TYR A 7 5.78 -30.16 -12.01
CA TYR A 7 5.15 -29.11 -12.80
C TYR A 7 4.85 -29.62 -14.21
N ILE A 8 3.65 -29.39 -14.68
CA ILE A 8 3.22 -29.65 -16.06
C ILE A 8 2.96 -28.31 -16.74
N ILE A 9 3.44 -28.09 -17.95
CA ILE A 9 3.22 -26.83 -18.68
C ILE A 9 2.41 -27.12 -19.94
N ARG A 10 1.18 -26.60 -20.03
CA ARG A 10 0.34 -26.64 -21.23
C ARG A 10 0.50 -25.32 -21.99
N THR A 11 1.19 -25.38 -23.12
CA THR A 11 1.40 -24.23 -24.00
C THR A 11 1.64 -24.69 -25.44
N ASP A 12 1.35 -23.86 -26.42
CA ASP A 12 1.55 -24.15 -27.84
C ASP A 12 2.41 -23.07 -28.52
N SER A 13 3.00 -23.46 -29.65
CA SER A 13 3.66 -22.56 -30.59
C SER A 13 3.31 -22.97 -32.00
N SER A 14 3.26 -22.01 -32.93
CA SER A 14 3.02 -22.29 -34.35
C SER A 14 3.47 -21.11 -35.21
N ALA A 15 3.41 -21.26 -36.53
CA ALA A 15 3.61 -20.14 -37.45
C ALA A 15 2.60 -18.99 -37.22
N THR A 16 1.39 -19.30 -36.73
CA THR A 16 0.32 -18.32 -36.49
C THR A 16 0.35 -17.75 -35.07
N ILE A 17 0.53 -18.62 -34.07
CA ILE A 17 0.58 -18.25 -32.63
C ILE A 17 1.90 -17.53 -32.30
N GLY A 18 2.96 -17.84 -33.04
CA GLY A 18 4.33 -17.45 -32.72
C GLY A 18 4.96 -18.38 -31.68
N THR A 19 6.13 -17.99 -31.19
CA THR A 19 6.94 -18.78 -30.24
C THR A 19 6.97 -18.21 -28.83
N GLY A 20 6.38 -17.02 -28.61
CA GLY A 20 6.49 -16.27 -27.36
C GLY A 20 6.07 -17.05 -26.12
N HIS A 21 4.92 -17.72 -26.16
CA HIS A 21 4.39 -18.54 -25.06
C HIS A 21 5.40 -19.63 -24.63
N VAL A 22 5.87 -20.43 -25.59
CA VAL A 22 6.86 -21.48 -25.32
C VAL A 22 8.17 -20.90 -24.77
N ILE A 23 8.68 -19.79 -25.31
CA ILE A 23 9.93 -19.18 -24.84
C ILE A 23 9.81 -18.70 -23.39
N ARG A 24 8.73 -18.00 -23.01
CA ARG A 24 8.53 -17.56 -21.62
C ARG A 24 8.33 -18.75 -20.67
N CYS A 25 7.58 -19.77 -21.10
CA CYS A 25 7.44 -21.00 -20.34
C CYS A 25 8.76 -21.76 -20.17
N LEU A 26 9.63 -21.79 -21.18
CA LEU A 26 10.96 -22.38 -21.10
C LEU A 26 11.87 -21.65 -20.11
N THR A 27 11.81 -20.32 -20.08
CA THR A 27 12.51 -19.51 -19.09
C THR A 27 12.08 -19.88 -17.68
N LEU A 28 10.78 -19.90 -17.40
CA LEU A 28 10.25 -20.29 -16.09
C LEU A 28 10.60 -21.74 -15.73
N ALA A 29 10.49 -22.67 -16.68
CA ALA A 29 10.88 -24.06 -16.50
C ALA A 29 12.37 -24.20 -16.16
N GLY A 30 13.23 -23.36 -16.73
CA GLY A 30 14.65 -23.27 -16.42
C GLY A 30 14.90 -22.94 -14.95
N GLU A 31 14.23 -21.92 -14.42
CA GLU A 31 14.34 -21.52 -13.01
C GLU A 31 13.84 -22.61 -12.06
N LEU A 32 12.68 -23.20 -12.36
CA LEU A 32 12.13 -24.33 -11.59
C LEU A 32 13.09 -25.54 -11.58
N LYS A 33 13.73 -25.85 -12.71
CA LYS A 33 14.65 -26.98 -12.85
C LYS A 33 15.93 -26.78 -12.04
N LYS A 34 16.48 -25.56 -11.97
CA LYS A 34 17.68 -25.22 -11.16
C LYS A 34 17.49 -25.58 -9.69
N LYS A 35 16.25 -25.52 -9.20
CA LYS A 35 15.89 -25.78 -7.80
C LYS A 35 15.41 -27.22 -7.56
N GLY A 36 15.62 -28.10 -8.54
CA GLY A 36 15.45 -29.54 -8.41
C GLY A 36 14.07 -30.07 -8.79
N SER A 37 13.15 -29.23 -9.25
CA SER A 37 11.80 -29.63 -9.66
C SER A 37 11.80 -30.55 -10.89
N SER A 38 10.74 -31.34 -11.03
CA SER A 38 10.45 -32.14 -12.24
C SER A 38 9.48 -31.36 -13.13
N ILE A 39 9.85 -31.13 -14.39
CA ILE A 39 9.03 -30.36 -15.35
C ILE A 39 8.78 -31.22 -16.60
N SER A 40 7.55 -31.19 -17.13
CA SER A 40 7.23 -31.68 -18.47
C SER A 40 6.22 -30.78 -19.17
N PHE A 41 6.18 -30.84 -20.49
CA PHE A 41 5.32 -30.00 -21.32
C PHE A 41 4.21 -30.82 -21.98
N ILE A 42 3.10 -30.17 -22.28
CA ILE A 42 2.03 -30.66 -23.14
C ILE A 42 1.85 -29.63 -24.26
N CYS A 43 2.17 -30.05 -25.48
CA CYS A 43 2.15 -29.19 -26.66
C CYS A 43 1.44 -29.91 -27.79
N ARG A 44 0.65 -29.17 -28.56
CA ARG A 44 0.07 -29.65 -29.82
C ARG A 44 1.05 -29.43 -30.96
N GLU A 45 1.13 -30.40 -31.86
CA GLU A 45 2.04 -30.39 -33.01
C GLU A 45 1.55 -29.49 -34.16
N HIS A 46 1.23 -28.23 -33.86
CA HIS A 46 0.84 -27.25 -34.88
C HIS A 46 1.96 -27.04 -35.91
N PRO A 47 1.63 -26.68 -37.17
CA PRO A 47 2.64 -26.33 -38.16
C PRO A 47 3.55 -25.19 -37.68
N GLY A 48 4.86 -25.43 -37.68
CA GLY A 48 5.85 -24.46 -37.22
C GLY A 48 6.05 -24.38 -35.70
N ASN A 49 5.54 -25.35 -34.94
CA ASN A 49 5.83 -25.49 -33.51
C ASN A 49 7.33 -25.68 -33.24
N ILE A 50 7.73 -25.47 -31.98
CA ILE A 50 9.11 -25.61 -31.52
C ILE A 50 9.26 -26.68 -30.42
N CYS A 51 8.52 -27.79 -30.48
CA CYS A 51 8.61 -28.88 -29.51
C CYS A 51 10.04 -29.45 -29.41
N GLU A 52 10.76 -29.53 -30.53
CA GLU A 52 12.14 -30.01 -30.58
C GLU A 52 13.08 -29.13 -29.74
N ILE A 53 12.82 -27.81 -29.67
CA ILE A 53 13.61 -26.89 -28.84
C ILE A 53 13.37 -27.19 -27.35
N ILE A 54 12.13 -27.50 -26.95
CA ILE A 54 11.81 -27.87 -25.57
C ILE A 54 12.56 -29.15 -25.17
N GLU A 55 12.55 -30.16 -26.04
CA GLU A 55 13.25 -31.43 -25.83
C GLU A 55 14.78 -31.24 -25.77
N GLN A 56 15.34 -30.42 -26.65
CA GLN A 56 16.78 -30.08 -26.66
C GLN A 56 17.22 -29.35 -25.39
N ARG A 57 16.34 -28.54 -24.78
CA ARG A 57 16.57 -27.91 -23.46
C ARG A 57 16.43 -28.91 -22.29
N GLY A 58 16.15 -30.17 -22.60
CA GLY A 58 16.10 -31.28 -21.66
C GLY A 58 14.81 -31.33 -20.85
N PHE A 59 13.68 -30.97 -21.48
CA PHE A 59 12.34 -31.11 -20.90
C PHE A 59 11.52 -32.12 -21.71
N PRO A 60 10.92 -33.14 -21.08
CA PRO A 60 10.00 -34.06 -21.77
C PRO A 60 8.77 -33.33 -22.31
N VAL A 61 8.31 -33.72 -23.50
CA VAL A 61 7.11 -33.16 -24.15
C VAL A 61 6.12 -34.28 -24.45
N ASN A 62 4.90 -34.15 -23.94
CA ASN A 62 3.75 -34.92 -24.39
C ASN A 62 3.13 -34.21 -25.60
N ARG A 63 3.36 -34.77 -26.79
CA ARG A 63 2.91 -34.21 -28.07
C ARG A 63 1.46 -34.62 -28.34
N ILE A 64 0.57 -33.63 -28.48
CA ILE A 64 -0.82 -33.84 -28.89
C ILE A 64 -0.89 -33.72 -30.42
N PRO A 65 -1.49 -34.69 -31.14
CA PRO A 65 -1.61 -34.61 -32.60
C PRO A 65 -2.40 -33.36 -33.05
N TYR A 66 -1.92 -32.71 -34.11
CA TYR A 66 -2.64 -31.63 -34.79
C TYR A 66 -3.62 -32.19 -35.83
N ASN A 67 -4.84 -31.66 -35.87
CA ASN A 67 -5.83 -32.00 -36.89
C ASN A 67 -6.05 -30.80 -37.84
N PRO A 68 -5.51 -30.85 -39.08
CA PRO A 68 -5.63 -29.75 -40.04
C PRO A 68 -7.06 -29.53 -40.56
N CYS A 69 -7.96 -30.49 -40.38
CA CYS A 69 -9.35 -30.40 -40.84
C CYS A 69 -10.31 -29.86 -39.78
N PHE A 70 -9.81 -29.46 -38.60
CA PHE A 70 -10.62 -28.98 -37.51
C PHE A 70 -10.77 -27.45 -37.56
N ASP A 71 -12.00 -26.96 -37.67
CA ASP A 71 -12.37 -25.54 -37.57
C ASP A 71 -13.11 -25.33 -36.23
N ASN A 72 -12.51 -24.59 -35.30
CA ASN A 72 -13.05 -24.41 -33.96
C ASN A 72 -13.97 -23.17 -33.90
N GLN A 73 -15.26 -23.38 -34.08
CA GLN A 73 -16.24 -22.30 -34.04
C GLN A 73 -16.79 -22.01 -32.63
N ASP A 74 -16.00 -22.14 -31.56
CA ASP A 74 -16.44 -21.68 -30.24
C ASP A 74 -16.53 -20.15 -30.22
N LEU A 75 -17.73 -19.63 -30.48
CA LEU A 75 -18.04 -18.21 -30.55
C LEU A 75 -17.82 -17.47 -29.21
N ASN A 76 -17.66 -18.19 -28.09
CA ASN A 76 -17.46 -17.58 -26.79
C ASN A 76 -15.99 -17.20 -26.52
N ILE A 77 -15.03 -17.76 -27.26
CA ILE A 77 -13.60 -17.41 -27.12
C ILE A 77 -13.08 -16.92 -28.48
N PRO A 78 -12.65 -15.64 -28.59
CA PRO A 78 -12.11 -15.08 -29.84
C PRO A 78 -10.94 -15.89 -30.44
N HIS A 79 -10.16 -16.52 -29.58
CA HIS A 79 -8.95 -17.26 -29.92
C HIS A 79 -9.13 -18.79 -29.96
N ALA A 80 -10.36 -19.31 -29.94
CA ALA A 80 -10.66 -20.75 -29.90
C ALA A 80 -9.94 -21.55 -31.01
N ASN A 81 -9.85 -20.95 -32.20
CA ASN A 81 -9.19 -21.54 -33.37
C ASN A 81 -7.70 -21.84 -33.17
N TRP A 82 -7.03 -21.16 -32.24
CA TRP A 82 -5.60 -21.35 -32.01
C TRP A 82 -5.31 -22.68 -31.30
N LEU A 83 -6.31 -23.30 -30.66
CA LEU A 83 -6.13 -24.59 -29.99
C LEU A 83 -5.95 -25.76 -30.96
N GLY A 84 -6.53 -25.70 -32.16
CA GLY A 84 -6.53 -26.79 -33.14
C GLY A 84 -7.38 -28.03 -32.74
N ALA A 85 -8.23 -27.88 -31.73
CA ALA A 85 -9.22 -28.86 -31.25
C ALA A 85 -10.29 -28.14 -30.40
N THR A 86 -11.35 -28.84 -29.99
CA THR A 86 -12.22 -28.33 -28.92
C THR A 86 -11.48 -28.32 -27.59
N TRP A 87 -11.89 -27.46 -26.64
CA TRP A 87 -11.32 -27.48 -25.29
C TRP A 87 -11.57 -28.82 -24.59
N GLN A 88 -12.68 -29.51 -24.88
CA GLN A 88 -12.99 -30.83 -24.31
C GLN A 88 -12.02 -31.91 -24.79
N GLU A 89 -11.68 -31.92 -26.09
CA GLU A 89 -10.71 -32.87 -26.63
C GLU A 89 -9.31 -32.58 -26.07
N ASP A 90 -8.91 -31.31 -25.99
CA ASP A 90 -7.63 -30.95 -25.38
C ASP A 90 -7.56 -31.33 -23.89
N ALA A 91 -8.63 -31.09 -23.14
CA ALA A 91 -8.76 -31.51 -21.74
C ALA A 91 -8.68 -33.03 -21.62
N TYR A 92 -9.39 -33.79 -22.47
CA TYR A 92 -9.36 -35.25 -22.47
C TYR A 92 -7.95 -35.79 -22.68
N ARG A 93 -7.21 -35.28 -23.69
CA ARG A 93 -5.82 -35.66 -23.96
C ARG A 93 -4.88 -35.29 -22.82
N THR A 94 -5.07 -34.11 -22.25
CA THR A 94 -4.31 -33.65 -21.09
C THR A 94 -4.55 -34.56 -19.88
N ILE A 95 -5.80 -34.89 -19.58
CA ILE A 95 -6.20 -35.78 -18.48
C ILE A 95 -5.61 -37.18 -18.66
N ASP A 96 -5.62 -37.71 -19.89
CA ASP A 96 -5.05 -39.04 -20.19
C ASP A 96 -3.55 -39.08 -19.86
N TYR A 97 -2.80 -38.04 -20.27
CA TYR A 97 -1.41 -37.89 -19.88
C TYR A 97 -1.23 -37.74 -18.37
N LEU A 98 -2.02 -36.88 -17.70
CA LEU A 98 -1.94 -36.68 -16.24
C LEU A 98 -2.20 -37.98 -15.47
N LYS A 99 -3.13 -38.83 -15.93
CA LYS A 99 -3.41 -40.15 -15.35
C LYS A 99 -2.28 -41.16 -15.55
N SER A 100 -1.46 -40.99 -16.59
CA SER A 100 -0.30 -41.83 -16.84
C SER A 100 0.88 -41.55 -15.89
N LEU A 101 0.85 -40.40 -15.20
CA LEU A 101 1.89 -40.01 -14.24
C LEU A 101 1.79 -40.84 -12.96
N LYS A 102 2.94 -41.08 -12.31
CA LYS A 102 3.01 -41.87 -11.07
C LYS A 102 2.30 -41.21 -9.88
N SER A 103 2.24 -39.88 -9.88
CA SER A 103 1.64 -39.08 -8.83
C SER A 103 0.97 -37.84 -9.42
N LYS A 104 0.02 -37.31 -8.66
CA LYS A 104 -0.71 -36.08 -9.00
C LYS A 104 0.26 -34.89 -9.02
N PRO A 105 0.38 -34.14 -10.14
CA PRO A 105 1.29 -33.01 -10.22
C PRO A 105 0.95 -31.91 -9.21
N ASP A 106 1.98 -31.24 -8.71
CA ASP A 106 1.81 -30.11 -7.78
C ASP A 106 1.19 -28.91 -8.49
N TRP A 107 1.62 -28.65 -9.72
CA TRP A 107 1.13 -27.56 -10.53
C TRP A 107 0.93 -27.97 -11.99
N ILE A 108 -0.13 -27.45 -12.59
CA ILE A 108 -0.19 -27.25 -14.05
C ILE A 108 -0.14 -25.75 -14.36
N ILE A 109 0.74 -25.38 -15.28
CA ILE A 109 0.92 -24.02 -15.78
C ILE A 109 0.27 -23.95 -17.16
N VAL A 110 -0.67 -23.03 -17.34
CA VAL A 110 -1.44 -22.87 -18.57
C VAL A 110 -1.08 -21.53 -19.20
N ASP A 111 -0.59 -21.58 -20.42
CA ASP A 111 -0.24 -20.40 -21.21
C ASP A 111 -0.79 -20.57 -22.63
N HIS A 112 -2.09 -20.31 -22.76
CA HIS A 112 -2.82 -20.50 -24.02
C HIS A 112 -4.12 -19.69 -24.07
N TYR A 113 -4.31 -18.86 -25.11
CA TYR A 113 -5.48 -17.97 -25.24
C TYR A 113 -6.82 -18.67 -25.44
N ALA A 114 -6.80 -19.91 -25.95
CA ALA A 114 -8.03 -20.68 -26.16
C ALA A 114 -8.52 -21.47 -24.93
N LEU A 115 -7.81 -21.41 -23.79
CA LEU A 115 -8.16 -22.17 -22.59
C LEU A 115 -8.71 -21.22 -21.51
N ASP A 116 -9.83 -21.62 -20.93
CA ASP A 116 -10.60 -20.86 -19.93
C ASP A 116 -11.02 -21.77 -18.75
N PHE A 117 -11.85 -21.24 -17.85
CA PHE A 117 -12.35 -21.94 -16.67
C PHE A 117 -12.97 -23.31 -16.98
N ARG A 118 -13.51 -23.56 -18.19
CA ARG A 118 -14.15 -24.85 -18.54
C ARG A 118 -13.09 -25.94 -18.65
N TRP A 119 -11.97 -25.64 -19.30
CA TRP A 119 -10.83 -26.54 -19.39
C TRP A 119 -10.18 -26.70 -18.00
N GLU A 120 -9.95 -25.60 -17.30
CA GLU A 120 -9.28 -25.60 -16.00
C GLU A 120 -10.06 -26.39 -14.94
N SER A 121 -11.38 -26.20 -14.89
CA SER A 121 -12.29 -26.97 -14.00
C SER A 121 -12.25 -28.47 -14.30
N ALA A 122 -12.11 -28.86 -15.58
CA ALA A 122 -12.00 -30.27 -15.98
C ALA A 122 -10.66 -30.88 -15.55
N ILE A 123 -9.58 -30.09 -15.51
CA ILE A 123 -8.24 -30.52 -15.08
C ILE A 123 -8.09 -30.56 -13.56
N ARG A 124 -8.76 -29.68 -12.82
CA ARG A 124 -8.61 -29.51 -11.35
C ARG A 124 -8.61 -30.82 -10.52
N PRO A 125 -9.43 -31.86 -10.82
CA PRO A 125 -9.36 -33.13 -10.09
C PRO A 125 -8.00 -33.84 -10.20
N TYR A 126 -7.23 -33.57 -11.25
CA TYR A 126 -6.00 -34.29 -11.63
C TYR A 126 -4.71 -33.52 -11.31
N VAL A 127 -4.79 -32.30 -10.78
CA VAL A 127 -3.63 -31.47 -10.37
C VAL A 127 -3.87 -30.84 -8.99
N LYS A 128 -2.82 -30.55 -8.21
CA LYS A 128 -3.02 -29.94 -6.86
C LYS A 128 -3.37 -28.47 -6.98
N LYS A 129 -2.71 -27.74 -7.88
CA LYS A 129 -2.93 -26.31 -8.15
C LYS A 129 -2.83 -25.99 -9.64
N ILE A 130 -3.48 -24.90 -10.06
CA ILE A 130 -3.49 -24.39 -11.43
C ILE A 130 -2.88 -22.99 -11.45
N PHE A 131 -1.88 -22.77 -12.30
CA PHE A 131 -1.27 -21.47 -12.57
C PHE A 131 -1.61 -21.06 -14.01
N VAL A 132 -2.23 -19.89 -14.20
CA VAL A 132 -2.57 -19.34 -15.51
C VAL A 132 -1.71 -18.12 -15.82
N ILE A 133 -1.15 -18.07 -17.03
CA ILE A 133 -0.56 -16.87 -17.61
C ILE A 133 -1.58 -16.29 -18.59
N ASP A 134 -2.14 -15.13 -18.26
CA ASP A 134 -3.11 -14.42 -19.10
C ASP A 134 -2.73 -12.95 -19.21
N ASP A 135 -2.75 -12.44 -20.44
CA ASP A 135 -2.43 -11.05 -20.75
C ASP A 135 -3.56 -10.33 -21.52
N LEU A 136 -4.73 -10.99 -21.65
CA LEU A 136 -5.90 -10.49 -22.36
C LEU A 136 -7.01 -10.02 -21.41
N ALA A 137 -7.18 -10.71 -20.27
CA ALA A 137 -8.28 -10.51 -19.33
C ALA A 137 -9.67 -10.55 -19.98
N ASP A 138 -9.86 -11.34 -21.04
CA ASP A 138 -11.11 -11.41 -21.81
C ASP A 138 -12.01 -12.61 -21.45
N ARG A 139 -11.55 -13.45 -20.52
CA ARG A 139 -12.22 -14.68 -20.11
C ARG A 139 -12.13 -14.94 -18.60
N ILE A 140 -12.97 -15.87 -18.13
CA ILE A 140 -12.99 -16.31 -16.74
C ILE A 140 -12.00 -17.47 -16.60
N HIS A 141 -11.28 -17.51 -15.47
CA HIS A 141 -10.36 -18.57 -15.11
C HIS A 141 -10.76 -19.23 -13.79
N ASP A 142 -10.46 -20.53 -13.66
CA ASP A 142 -10.44 -21.32 -12.44
C ASP A 142 -8.98 -21.66 -12.11
N CYS A 143 -8.29 -20.78 -11.39
CA CYS A 143 -6.87 -20.91 -11.07
C CYS A 143 -6.55 -20.62 -9.60
N ASP A 144 -5.39 -21.08 -9.14
CA ASP A 144 -4.84 -20.78 -7.81
C ASP A 144 -3.84 -19.60 -7.87
N LEU A 145 -3.22 -19.39 -9.04
CA LEU A 145 -2.29 -18.31 -9.33
C LEU A 145 -2.58 -17.79 -10.75
N LEU A 146 -2.56 -16.49 -10.91
CA LEU A 146 -2.69 -15.79 -12.19
C LEU A 146 -1.50 -14.85 -12.38
N LEU A 147 -0.90 -14.85 -13.56
CA LEU A 147 0.13 -13.89 -13.98
C LEU A 147 -0.36 -13.08 -15.17
N ASP A 148 -0.34 -11.76 -15.04
CA ASP A 148 -0.43 -10.80 -16.14
C ASP A 148 0.76 -9.85 -16.05
N GLN A 149 1.76 -10.06 -16.89
CA GLN A 149 3.01 -9.29 -16.85
C GLN A 149 2.91 -7.90 -17.49
N ASN A 150 1.76 -7.54 -18.04
CA ASN A 150 1.63 -6.30 -18.80
C ASN A 150 1.37 -5.09 -17.91
N LEU A 151 1.85 -3.93 -18.36
CA LEU A 151 1.64 -2.66 -17.69
C LEU A 151 0.25 -2.10 -17.99
N PHE A 152 -0.57 -1.97 -16.94
CA PHE A 152 -1.87 -1.30 -16.98
C PHE A 152 -2.01 -0.38 -15.77
N PRO A 153 -2.76 0.74 -15.88
CA PRO A 153 -2.97 1.66 -14.76
C PRO A 153 -3.65 1.01 -13.54
N GLU A 154 -4.67 0.18 -13.75
CA GLU A 154 -5.46 -0.46 -12.70
C GLU A 154 -5.51 -1.98 -12.90
N PRO A 155 -4.40 -2.70 -12.70
CA PRO A 155 -4.26 -4.10 -13.12
C PRO A 155 -5.25 -5.03 -12.40
N HIS A 156 -5.54 -4.79 -11.11
CA HIS A 156 -6.47 -5.61 -10.34
C HIS A 156 -7.91 -5.55 -10.88
N SER A 157 -8.35 -4.39 -11.36
CA SER A 157 -9.71 -4.22 -11.91
C SER A 157 -9.97 -5.07 -13.15
N ARG A 158 -8.92 -5.43 -13.90
CA ARG A 158 -9.03 -6.26 -15.12
C ARG A 158 -9.58 -7.65 -14.81
N TYR A 159 -9.27 -8.18 -13.63
CA TYR A 159 -9.61 -9.54 -13.22
C TYR A 159 -10.74 -9.62 -12.18
N GLU A 160 -11.36 -8.48 -11.84
CA GLU A 160 -12.51 -8.46 -10.94
C GLU A 160 -13.66 -9.31 -11.50
N GLY A 161 -14.11 -10.29 -10.70
CA GLY A 161 -15.14 -11.25 -11.12
C GLY A 161 -14.71 -12.27 -12.18
N LYS A 162 -13.43 -12.30 -12.60
CA LYS A 162 -12.90 -13.24 -13.61
C LYS A 162 -12.06 -14.36 -13.04
N ILE A 163 -11.66 -14.28 -11.78
CA ILE A 163 -10.88 -15.31 -11.09
C ILE A 163 -11.47 -15.61 -9.70
N PRO A 164 -11.24 -16.79 -9.11
CA PRO A 164 -11.65 -17.10 -7.75
C PRO A 164 -11.02 -16.13 -6.73
N THR A 165 -11.76 -15.82 -5.66
CA THR A 165 -11.31 -14.89 -4.60
C THR A 165 -10.06 -15.36 -3.83
N HIS A 166 -9.73 -16.65 -3.90
CA HIS A 166 -8.54 -17.22 -3.28
C HIS A 166 -7.29 -17.17 -4.20
N SER A 167 -7.45 -16.77 -5.46
CA SER A 167 -6.36 -16.76 -6.44
C SER A 167 -5.33 -15.70 -6.09
N ILE A 168 -4.06 -16.07 -6.15
CA ILE A 168 -2.97 -15.12 -6.07
C ILE A 168 -2.81 -14.44 -7.42
N GLN A 169 -2.57 -13.13 -7.43
CA GLN A 169 -2.39 -12.33 -8.63
C GLN A 169 -0.97 -11.78 -8.68
N LEU A 170 -0.24 -12.07 -9.75
CA LEU A 170 1.06 -11.49 -10.09
C LEU A 170 0.84 -10.55 -11.26
N LEU A 171 0.68 -9.26 -10.99
CA LEU A 171 0.29 -8.28 -12.01
C LEU A 171 1.36 -7.22 -12.23
N GLY A 172 1.61 -6.90 -13.49
CA GLY A 172 2.51 -5.84 -13.89
C GLY A 172 3.92 -6.32 -14.29
N PRO A 173 4.74 -5.36 -14.77
CA PRO A 173 6.03 -5.64 -15.38
C PRO A 173 7.10 -6.18 -14.41
N ASP A 174 6.89 -6.03 -13.10
CA ASP A 174 7.76 -6.63 -12.06
C ASP A 174 7.82 -8.16 -12.18
N TYR A 175 6.78 -8.78 -12.77
CA TYR A 175 6.68 -10.22 -12.96
C TYR A 175 6.99 -10.67 -14.39
N ALA A 176 7.52 -9.78 -15.24
CA ALA A 176 7.88 -10.13 -16.61
C ALA A 176 8.89 -11.30 -16.65
N ILE A 177 8.52 -12.38 -17.34
CA ILE A 177 9.35 -13.58 -17.43
C ILE A 177 10.38 -13.37 -18.55
N LEU A 178 11.55 -12.84 -18.17
CA LEU A 178 12.68 -12.57 -19.07
C LEU A 178 13.78 -13.62 -18.93
N GLN A 179 14.53 -13.85 -20.02
CA GLN A 179 15.69 -14.73 -19.97
C GLN A 179 16.75 -14.22 -18.97
N PRO A 180 17.50 -15.09 -18.26
CA PRO A 180 18.37 -14.68 -17.15
C PRO A 180 19.44 -13.64 -17.49
N GLU A 181 19.92 -13.64 -18.74
CA GLU A 181 20.87 -12.67 -19.26
C GLU A 181 20.38 -11.22 -19.23
N TYR A 182 19.06 -10.98 -19.28
CA TYR A 182 18.51 -9.62 -19.14
C TYR A 182 18.75 -9.08 -17.73
N ALA A 183 18.53 -9.89 -16.69
CA ALA A 183 18.82 -9.50 -15.30
C ALA A 183 20.34 -9.31 -15.08
N GLU A 184 21.18 -10.17 -15.68
CA GLU A 184 22.64 -10.00 -15.61
C GLU A 184 23.08 -8.67 -16.24
N LEU A 185 22.52 -8.33 -17.40
CA LEU A 185 22.86 -7.12 -18.15
C LEU A 185 22.23 -5.85 -17.56
N HIS A 186 21.04 -5.95 -16.95
CA HIS A 186 20.34 -4.84 -16.29
C HIS A 186 21.26 -4.09 -15.32
N SER A 187 22.01 -4.83 -14.50
CA SER A 187 22.96 -4.27 -13.52
C SER A 187 24.25 -3.68 -14.11
N ARG A 188 24.53 -3.92 -15.40
CA ARG A 188 25.82 -3.58 -16.06
C ARG A 188 25.69 -2.52 -17.14
N ILE A 189 24.49 -2.33 -17.68
CA ILE A 189 24.26 -1.38 -18.77
C ILE A 189 23.98 0.00 -18.17
N PRO A 190 24.78 1.03 -18.53
CA PRO A 190 24.52 2.39 -18.06
C PRO A 190 23.31 3.00 -18.76
N PRO A 191 22.69 4.04 -18.17
CA PRO A 191 21.72 4.87 -18.87
C PRO A 191 22.26 5.42 -20.19
N ARG A 192 21.38 5.62 -21.17
CA ARG A 192 21.77 6.15 -22.49
C ARG A 192 21.99 7.66 -22.41
N GLU A 193 23.19 8.12 -22.72
CA GLU A 193 23.58 9.53 -22.68
C GLU A 193 24.05 10.02 -24.05
N GLY A 194 23.76 11.29 -24.38
CA GLY A 194 24.21 11.89 -25.63
C GLY A 194 23.36 11.52 -26.85
N PRO A 195 23.81 11.87 -28.06
CA PRO A 195 23.05 11.66 -29.29
C PRO A 195 22.96 10.17 -29.64
N VAL A 196 21.89 9.77 -30.32
CA VAL A 196 21.70 8.39 -30.79
C VAL A 196 22.77 8.04 -31.81
N LYS A 197 23.54 6.97 -31.53
CA LYS A 197 24.55 6.40 -32.41
C LYS A 197 24.21 5.01 -32.91
N ARG A 198 23.27 4.33 -32.26
CA ARG A 198 22.84 2.99 -32.69
C ARG A 198 21.35 2.76 -32.49
N ILE A 199 20.66 2.35 -33.55
CA ILE A 199 19.22 2.07 -33.56
C ILE A 199 18.99 0.57 -33.78
N LEU A 200 18.15 -0.04 -32.93
CA LEU A 200 17.70 -1.42 -33.09
C LEU A 200 16.29 -1.46 -33.70
N ILE A 201 16.11 -2.17 -34.82
CA ILE A 201 14.80 -2.44 -35.41
C ILE A 201 14.39 -3.89 -35.15
N TYR A 202 13.27 -4.09 -34.47
CA TYR A 202 12.67 -5.41 -34.29
C TYR A 202 11.15 -5.38 -34.05
N PHE A 203 10.38 -5.95 -34.99
CA PHE A 203 8.92 -6.04 -34.94
C PHE A 203 8.37 -7.45 -34.64
N GLY A 204 9.23 -8.37 -34.19
CA GLY A 204 8.84 -9.75 -33.93
C GLY A 204 9.02 -10.69 -35.13
N GLY A 205 8.59 -11.94 -34.97
CA GLY A 205 8.97 -13.04 -35.86
C GLY A 205 8.25 -13.13 -37.21
N TYR A 206 7.12 -12.44 -37.41
CA TYR A 206 6.30 -12.61 -38.63
C TYR A 206 6.19 -11.33 -39.48
N ASP A 207 5.99 -10.16 -38.87
CA ASP A 207 5.94 -8.82 -39.52
C ASP A 207 5.30 -8.82 -40.93
N ASN A 208 4.05 -9.29 -41.03
CA ASN A 208 3.33 -9.41 -42.30
C ASN A 208 3.16 -8.09 -43.04
N ALA A 209 3.00 -6.99 -42.30
CA ALA A 209 2.80 -5.66 -42.85
C ALA A 209 4.11 -5.01 -43.31
N ASN A 210 5.25 -5.70 -43.19
CA ASN A 210 6.57 -5.20 -43.56
C ASN A 210 6.93 -3.87 -42.87
N ILE A 211 6.56 -3.72 -41.60
CA ILE A 211 6.86 -2.51 -40.83
C ILE A 211 8.37 -2.37 -40.63
N THR A 212 9.11 -3.48 -40.59
CA THR A 212 10.58 -3.46 -40.61
C THR A 212 11.11 -2.77 -41.85
N GLY A 213 10.59 -3.10 -43.04
CA GLY A 213 11.00 -2.46 -44.30
C GLY A 213 10.64 -0.96 -44.33
N LEU A 214 9.43 -0.62 -43.89
CA LEU A 214 8.98 0.78 -43.79
C LEU A 214 9.86 1.62 -42.85
N THR A 215 10.22 1.04 -41.71
CA THR A 215 11.11 1.69 -40.72
C THR A 215 12.51 1.86 -41.31
N LEU A 216 13.04 0.84 -41.99
CA LEU A 216 14.35 0.91 -42.64
C LEU A 216 14.39 1.99 -43.74
N GLU A 217 13.32 2.12 -44.52
CA GLU A 217 13.19 3.20 -45.52
C GLU A 217 13.22 4.58 -44.86
N ALA A 218 12.51 4.77 -43.74
CA ALA A 218 12.53 6.01 -42.98
C ALA A 218 13.95 6.38 -42.52
N LEU A 219 14.69 5.42 -41.96
CA LEU A 219 16.06 5.62 -41.48
C LEU A 219 17.05 5.88 -42.62
N ILE A 220 16.90 5.22 -43.76
CA ILE A 220 17.69 5.52 -44.96
C ILE A 220 17.46 6.98 -45.41
N ARG A 221 16.20 7.43 -45.40
CA ARG A 221 15.81 8.80 -45.78
C ARG A 221 16.25 9.88 -44.77
N LEU A 222 16.63 9.51 -43.54
CA LEU A 222 17.31 10.43 -42.62
C LEU A 222 18.72 10.79 -43.08
N ASN A 223 19.35 9.92 -43.90
CA ASN A 223 20.70 10.12 -44.45
C ASN A 223 21.78 10.34 -43.36
N ARG A 224 21.70 9.57 -42.26
CA ARG A 224 22.63 9.62 -41.12
C ARG A 224 23.57 8.42 -41.14
N SER A 225 24.68 8.55 -41.87
CA SER A 225 25.71 7.51 -41.98
C SER A 225 26.56 7.34 -40.70
N ASP A 226 26.45 8.27 -39.76
CA ASP A 226 27.11 8.23 -38.44
C ASP A 226 26.30 7.46 -37.38
N VAL A 227 25.16 6.89 -37.75
CA VAL A 227 24.28 6.09 -36.88
C VAL A 227 24.19 4.67 -37.41
N ASP A 228 24.59 3.70 -36.60
CA ASP A 228 24.46 2.28 -36.92
C ASP A 228 23.00 1.81 -36.76
N VAL A 229 22.54 0.94 -37.65
CA VAL A 229 21.18 0.40 -37.63
C VAL A 229 21.25 -1.13 -37.63
N ASP A 230 20.91 -1.74 -36.50
CA ASP A 230 20.79 -3.19 -36.37
C ASP A 230 19.36 -3.62 -36.70
N VAL A 231 19.19 -4.37 -37.78
CA VAL A 231 17.90 -4.87 -38.27
C VAL A 231 17.79 -6.36 -37.96
N VAL A 232 16.88 -6.72 -37.06
CA VAL A 232 16.64 -8.13 -36.69
C VAL A 232 15.35 -8.61 -37.34
N VAL A 233 15.45 -9.68 -38.13
CA VAL A 233 14.29 -10.29 -38.81
C VAL A 233 14.37 -11.81 -38.78
N SER A 234 13.21 -12.47 -38.71
CA SER A 234 13.12 -13.92 -38.85
C SER A 234 13.55 -14.38 -40.24
N SER A 235 14.26 -15.50 -40.35
CA SER A 235 14.57 -16.11 -41.65
C SER A 235 13.33 -16.53 -42.43
N LYS A 236 12.19 -16.68 -41.74
CA LYS A 236 10.88 -17.04 -42.30
C LYS A 236 10.01 -15.83 -42.64
N ASN A 237 10.50 -14.60 -42.45
CA ASN A 237 9.76 -13.38 -42.79
C ASN A 237 9.50 -13.33 -44.31
N PRO A 238 8.24 -13.13 -44.76
CA PRO A 238 7.90 -13.13 -46.19
C PRO A 238 8.59 -12.00 -46.99
N HIS A 239 9.01 -10.93 -46.33
CA HIS A 239 9.61 -9.73 -46.92
C HIS A 239 11.14 -9.66 -46.79
N ILE A 240 11.79 -10.72 -46.30
CA ILE A 240 13.23 -10.74 -45.99
C ILE A 240 14.12 -10.30 -47.18
N ASN A 241 13.79 -10.70 -48.40
CA ASN A 241 14.58 -10.36 -49.59
C ASN A 241 14.49 -8.87 -49.92
N HIS A 242 13.30 -8.28 -49.76
CA HIS A 242 13.10 -6.84 -49.98
C HIS A 242 13.84 -6.02 -48.91
N ILE A 243 13.72 -6.41 -47.64
CA ILE A 243 14.42 -5.76 -46.52
C ILE A 243 15.94 -5.77 -46.71
N LYS A 244 16.51 -6.87 -47.21
CA LYS A 244 17.95 -6.98 -47.53
C LYS A 244 18.38 -6.04 -48.65
N GLU A 245 17.58 -5.94 -49.71
CA GLU A 245 17.93 -5.11 -50.86
C GLU A 245 17.88 -3.60 -50.52
N LEU A 246 16.97 -3.18 -49.62
CA LEU A 246 16.87 -1.78 -49.17
C LEU A 246 18.18 -1.25 -48.57
N GLY A 247 18.83 -2.03 -47.70
CA GLY A 247 20.06 -1.59 -47.00
C GLY A 247 21.37 -2.02 -47.66
N ARG A 248 21.33 -2.69 -48.82
CA ARG A 248 22.50 -3.32 -49.46
C ARG A 248 23.68 -2.38 -49.70
N ASN A 249 23.42 -1.10 -49.97
CA ASN A 249 24.45 -0.11 -50.28
C ASN A 249 24.91 0.72 -49.07
N TYR A 250 24.43 0.40 -47.86
CA TYR A 250 24.72 1.17 -46.64
C TYR A 250 25.59 0.36 -45.69
N THR A 251 26.76 0.88 -45.33
CA THR A 251 27.74 0.17 -44.49
C THR A 251 27.41 0.18 -42.99
N ASN A 252 26.57 1.12 -42.58
CA ASN A 252 26.08 1.29 -41.20
C ASN A 252 24.81 0.49 -40.91
N ILE A 253 24.30 -0.31 -41.87
CA ILE A 253 23.12 -1.16 -41.69
C ILE A 253 23.58 -2.61 -41.54
N HIS A 254 23.17 -3.26 -40.45
CA HIS A 254 23.57 -4.62 -40.09
C HIS A 254 22.34 -5.51 -39.94
N TYR A 255 22.40 -6.71 -40.50
CA TYR A 255 21.29 -7.64 -40.47
C TYR A 255 21.57 -8.86 -39.61
N TYR A 256 20.59 -9.25 -38.79
CA TYR A 256 20.65 -10.43 -37.94
C TYR A 256 19.39 -11.28 -38.12
N TYR A 257 19.56 -12.59 -37.99
CA TYR A 257 18.50 -13.58 -38.24
C TYR A 257 18.43 -14.59 -37.11
N ASP A 258 17.21 -14.94 -36.71
CA ASP A 258 16.89 -16.02 -35.78
C ASP A 258 17.78 -16.05 -34.52
N LEU A 259 18.04 -14.86 -33.97
CA LEU A 259 18.87 -14.72 -32.78
C LEU A 259 18.21 -15.44 -31.59
N PRO A 260 18.98 -16.18 -30.77
CA PRO A 260 18.44 -16.79 -29.56
C PRO A 260 17.98 -15.76 -28.52
N THR A 261 18.50 -14.54 -28.62
CA THR A 261 18.28 -13.42 -27.71
C THR A 261 18.57 -12.08 -28.40
N LEU A 262 17.89 -11.02 -27.97
CA LEU A 262 18.14 -9.64 -28.40
C LEU A 262 19.03 -8.87 -27.43
N ALA A 263 19.30 -9.41 -26.25
CA ALA A 263 19.94 -8.69 -25.15
C ALA A 263 21.30 -8.04 -25.53
N PRO A 264 22.21 -8.70 -26.28
CA PRO A 264 23.46 -8.08 -26.70
C PRO A 264 23.30 -6.90 -27.66
N LEU A 265 22.23 -6.88 -28.48
CA LEU A 265 21.95 -5.77 -29.38
C LEU A 265 21.25 -4.63 -28.63
N MET A 266 20.27 -4.96 -27.79
CA MET A 266 19.59 -3.98 -26.94
C MET A 266 20.55 -3.26 -25.99
N GLY A 267 21.57 -3.95 -25.49
CA GLY A 267 22.60 -3.34 -24.63
C GLY A 267 23.56 -2.40 -25.36
N LYS A 268 23.67 -2.51 -26.69
CA LYS A 268 24.49 -1.60 -27.52
C LYS A 268 23.68 -0.45 -28.13
N ALA A 269 22.37 -0.62 -28.25
CA ALA A 269 21.50 0.36 -28.86
C ALA A 269 21.22 1.53 -27.91
N ASP A 270 21.02 2.70 -28.49
CA ASP A 270 20.58 3.91 -27.79
C ASP A 270 19.07 4.10 -27.94
N LEU A 271 18.51 3.67 -29.08
CA LEU A 271 17.09 3.75 -29.40
C LEU A 271 16.63 2.45 -30.06
N ALA A 272 15.43 1.98 -29.71
CA ALA A 272 14.76 0.89 -30.39
C ALA A 272 13.52 1.37 -31.14
N ILE A 273 13.21 0.71 -32.26
CA ILE A 273 11.95 0.84 -32.96
C ILE A 273 11.36 -0.55 -33.11
N GLY A 274 10.16 -0.77 -32.57
CA GLY A 274 9.58 -2.11 -32.57
C GLY A 274 8.12 -2.18 -32.20
N ALA A 275 7.62 -3.41 -32.06
CA ALA A 275 6.23 -3.65 -31.68
C ALA A 275 6.00 -3.42 -30.17
N ALA A 276 4.77 -3.04 -29.80
CA ALA A 276 4.29 -2.97 -28.41
C ALA A 276 3.86 -4.36 -27.87
N GLY A 277 4.70 -5.39 -28.10
CA GLY A 277 4.49 -6.77 -27.64
C GLY A 277 5.35 -7.14 -26.43
N THR A 278 5.60 -8.43 -26.25
CA THR A 278 6.37 -8.98 -25.11
C THR A 278 7.80 -8.47 -25.02
N THR A 279 8.44 -8.14 -26.15
CA THR A 279 9.80 -7.56 -26.17
C THR A 279 9.88 -6.16 -25.57
N THR A 280 8.74 -5.52 -25.29
CA THR A 280 8.69 -4.26 -24.54
C THR A 280 9.40 -4.43 -23.20
N TRP A 281 9.12 -5.51 -22.47
CA TRP A 281 9.66 -5.75 -21.14
C TRP A 281 11.17 -5.98 -21.17
N GLU A 282 11.69 -6.60 -22.23
CA GLU A 282 13.12 -6.76 -22.49
C GLU A 282 13.81 -5.40 -22.70
N ARG A 283 13.20 -4.50 -23.49
CA ARG A 283 13.72 -3.14 -23.73
C ARG A 283 13.70 -2.30 -22.47
N LEU A 284 12.60 -2.32 -21.71
CA LEU A 284 12.52 -1.61 -20.44
C LEU A 284 13.57 -2.12 -19.46
N CYS A 285 13.77 -3.44 -19.38
CA CYS A 285 14.77 -4.06 -18.51
C CYS A 285 16.17 -3.50 -18.74
N LEU A 286 16.58 -3.34 -20.00
CA LEU A 286 17.91 -2.82 -20.32
C LEU A 286 17.95 -1.29 -20.43
N GLY A 287 16.90 -0.60 -19.98
CA GLY A 287 16.80 0.85 -20.02
C GLY A 287 16.85 1.42 -21.43
N LEU A 288 16.25 0.76 -22.42
CA LEU A 288 16.33 1.14 -23.84
C LEU A 288 15.11 1.98 -24.27
N PRO A 289 15.28 3.30 -24.50
CA PRO A 289 14.27 4.15 -25.13
C PRO A 289 13.70 3.51 -26.39
N SER A 290 12.39 3.61 -26.57
CA SER A 290 11.68 2.87 -27.61
C SER A 290 10.58 3.67 -28.27
N ILE A 291 10.65 3.76 -29.59
CA ILE A 291 9.51 4.08 -30.45
C ILE A 291 8.73 2.78 -30.69
N VAL A 292 7.44 2.80 -30.42
CA VAL A 292 6.57 1.62 -30.57
C VAL A 292 5.47 1.84 -31.59
N ILE A 293 5.22 0.81 -32.40
CA ILE A 293 4.11 0.74 -33.35
C ILE A 293 3.29 -0.51 -33.02
N THR A 294 1.98 -0.38 -33.01
CA THR A 294 1.06 -1.47 -32.69
C THR A 294 0.75 -2.30 -33.93
N LEU A 295 1.01 -3.61 -33.85
CA LEU A 295 0.78 -4.55 -34.96
C LEU A 295 -0.58 -5.26 -34.89
N ALA A 296 -1.20 -5.25 -33.71
CA ALA A 296 -2.47 -5.92 -33.43
C ALA A 296 -3.23 -5.17 -32.32
N GLU A 297 -4.54 -5.38 -32.26
CA GLU A 297 -5.44 -4.70 -31.32
C GLU A 297 -5.07 -4.94 -29.85
N ASN A 298 -4.62 -6.15 -29.51
CA ASN A 298 -4.18 -6.52 -28.16
C ASN A 298 -2.91 -5.78 -27.68
N GLN A 299 -2.22 -5.04 -28.56
CA GLN A 299 -1.05 -4.23 -28.20
C GLN A 299 -1.40 -2.77 -27.87
N LEU A 300 -2.61 -2.30 -28.22
CA LEU A 300 -3.02 -0.91 -28.06
C LEU A 300 -2.93 -0.43 -26.61
N ALA A 301 -3.49 -1.22 -25.69
CA ALA A 301 -3.51 -0.86 -24.28
C ALA A 301 -2.11 -0.81 -23.66
N ILE A 302 -1.19 -1.66 -24.12
CA ILE A 302 0.23 -1.62 -23.73
C ILE A 302 0.87 -0.32 -24.24
N ALA A 303 0.72 -0.02 -25.53
CA ALA A 303 1.28 1.17 -26.15
C ALA A 303 0.81 2.48 -25.48
N HIS A 304 -0.50 2.59 -25.20
CA HIS A 304 -1.04 3.73 -24.46
C HIS A 304 -0.45 3.87 -23.06
N SER A 305 -0.31 2.75 -22.34
CA SER A 305 0.24 2.75 -20.98
C SER A 305 1.72 3.16 -20.97
N LEU A 306 2.50 2.71 -21.96
CA LEU A 306 3.89 3.12 -22.14
C LEU A 306 4.00 4.64 -22.36
N GLN A 307 3.18 5.20 -23.26
CA GLN A 307 3.21 6.63 -23.55
C GLN A 307 2.76 7.48 -22.35
N GLN A 308 1.67 7.09 -21.70
CA GLN A 308 1.15 7.81 -20.53
C GLN A 308 2.17 7.84 -19.38
N GLN A 309 2.95 6.76 -19.23
CA GLN A 309 3.99 6.67 -18.20
C GLN A 309 5.36 7.15 -18.70
N GLY A 310 5.49 7.69 -19.91
CA GLY A 310 6.77 8.17 -20.45
C GLY A 310 7.85 7.07 -20.55
N LEU A 311 7.43 5.83 -20.81
CA LEU A 311 8.29 4.65 -20.99
C LEU A 311 8.50 4.30 -22.47
N GLY A 312 7.67 4.85 -23.35
CA GLY A 312 7.69 4.58 -24.78
C GLY A 312 7.03 5.72 -25.56
N THR A 313 7.45 5.97 -26.80
CA THR A 313 6.69 6.83 -27.71
C THR A 313 5.86 5.95 -28.66
N TRP A 314 4.54 6.02 -28.58
CA TRP A 314 3.67 5.31 -29.52
C TRP A 314 3.36 6.18 -30.74
N LEU A 315 3.68 5.68 -31.93
CA LEU A 315 3.48 6.42 -33.20
C LEU A 315 2.17 6.09 -33.92
N GLY A 316 1.46 5.05 -33.49
CA GLY A 316 0.22 4.61 -34.11
C GLY A 316 0.23 3.14 -34.52
N ASN A 317 -0.75 2.79 -35.35
CA ASN A 317 -1.01 1.42 -35.79
C ASN A 317 -0.31 1.10 -37.11
N ALA A 318 -0.03 -0.17 -37.34
CA ALA A 318 0.62 -0.66 -38.56
C ALA A 318 -0.10 -0.27 -39.87
N ASP A 319 -1.41 -0.05 -39.83
CA ASP A 319 -2.23 0.35 -40.98
C ASP A 319 -2.23 1.86 -41.28
N THR A 320 -1.80 2.68 -40.32
CA THR A 320 -1.81 4.16 -40.40
C THR A 320 -0.42 4.77 -40.40
N ILE A 321 0.59 4.01 -39.96
CA ILE A 321 1.97 4.48 -39.88
C ILE A 321 2.60 4.68 -41.28
N THR A 322 3.43 5.71 -41.42
CA THR A 322 4.17 6.02 -42.66
C THR A 322 5.66 6.18 -42.37
N SER A 323 6.49 6.04 -43.41
CA SER A 323 7.93 6.28 -43.28
C SER A 323 8.26 7.74 -42.95
N ASP A 324 7.39 8.69 -43.31
CA ASP A 324 7.54 10.10 -42.93
C ASP A 324 7.35 10.32 -41.42
N LEU A 325 6.30 9.72 -40.83
CA LEU A 325 6.06 9.83 -39.38
C LEU A 325 7.21 9.23 -38.56
N ILE A 326 7.69 8.06 -38.96
CA ILE A 326 8.83 7.41 -38.30
C ILE A 326 10.08 8.28 -38.43
N LYS A 327 10.34 8.81 -39.63
CA LYS A 327 11.49 9.68 -39.88
C LYS A 327 11.43 10.95 -39.03
N GLU A 328 10.28 11.62 -38.97
CA GLU A 328 10.09 12.84 -38.18
C GLU A 328 10.36 12.60 -36.70
N GLU A 329 9.82 11.51 -36.14
CA GLU A 329 10.03 11.15 -34.74
C GLU A 329 11.50 10.78 -34.46
N VAL A 330 12.12 9.95 -35.30
CA VAL A 330 13.53 9.63 -35.09
C VAL A 330 14.39 10.88 -35.21
N ASN A 331 14.10 11.76 -36.18
CA ASN A 331 14.83 13.02 -36.34
C ASN A 331 14.65 13.96 -35.14
N SER A 332 13.52 13.91 -34.45
CA SER A 332 13.30 14.69 -33.23
C SER A 332 14.19 14.20 -32.09
N LEU A 333 14.46 12.88 -32.01
CA LEU A 333 15.22 12.27 -30.92
C LEU A 333 16.73 12.12 -31.19
N ILE A 334 17.14 12.01 -32.46
CA ILE A 334 18.49 11.55 -32.85
C ILE A 334 19.64 12.42 -32.31
N ASP A 335 19.41 13.73 -32.20
CA ASP A 335 20.39 14.70 -31.72
C ASP A 335 20.10 15.20 -30.30
N LEU A 336 18.95 14.81 -29.70
CA LEU A 336 18.61 15.14 -28.32
C LEU A 336 19.45 14.27 -27.39
N GLY A 337 20.36 14.89 -26.64
CA GLY A 337 21.16 14.23 -25.61
C GLY A 337 20.39 13.83 -24.34
N GLU A 338 19.06 13.82 -24.38
CA GLU A 338 18.15 13.71 -23.23
C GLU A 338 17.52 12.31 -23.09
N LEU A 339 18.12 11.27 -23.70
CA LEU A 339 17.67 9.89 -23.51
C LEU A 339 17.93 9.34 -22.09
N GLY A 340 18.72 10.04 -21.28
CA GLY A 340 19.17 9.59 -19.96
C GLY A 340 18.02 9.37 -18.99
N GLU A 341 17.13 10.36 -18.83
CA GLU A 341 15.99 10.25 -17.92
C GLU A 341 15.01 9.16 -18.36
N TRP A 342 14.74 9.06 -19.67
CA TRP A 342 13.90 8.02 -20.24
C TRP A 342 14.52 6.63 -20.00
N SER A 343 15.83 6.48 -20.24
CA SER A 343 16.57 5.25 -20.02
C SER A 343 16.54 4.79 -18.56
N VAL A 344 16.76 5.72 -17.62
CA VAL A 344 16.65 5.44 -16.17
C VAL A 344 15.24 4.97 -15.83
N LYS A 345 14.21 5.69 -16.27
CA LYS A 345 12.82 5.34 -16.00
C LYS A 345 12.43 3.96 -16.53
N CYS A 346 12.89 3.61 -17.72
CA CYS A 346 12.73 2.29 -18.30
C CYS A 346 13.34 1.20 -17.38
N SER A 347 14.61 1.36 -17.00
CA SER A 347 15.31 0.38 -16.15
C SER A 347 14.67 0.24 -14.76
N GLN A 348 14.14 1.32 -14.18
CA GLN A 348 13.44 1.26 -12.88
C GLN A 348 12.07 0.56 -12.93
N THR A 349 11.54 0.34 -14.14
CA THR A 349 10.22 -0.29 -14.33
C THR A 349 10.30 -1.81 -14.47
N VAL A 350 11.40 -2.35 -15.01
CA VAL A 350 11.64 -3.79 -15.14
C VAL A 350 13.09 -4.07 -14.73
N ASP A 351 13.29 -4.97 -13.78
CA ASP A 351 14.63 -5.34 -13.28
C ASP A 351 15.14 -6.70 -13.79
N GLY A 352 14.30 -7.42 -14.53
CA GLY A 352 14.59 -8.76 -15.04
C GLY A 352 14.44 -9.89 -14.02
N LEU A 353 14.00 -9.61 -12.79
CA LEU A 353 13.82 -10.63 -11.74
C LEU A 353 12.43 -11.29 -11.75
N GLY A 354 11.57 -10.95 -12.70
CA GLY A 354 10.18 -11.46 -12.75
C GLY A 354 10.07 -12.98 -12.79
N ALA A 355 10.93 -13.69 -13.54
CA ALA A 355 10.97 -15.15 -13.54
C ALA A 355 11.27 -15.73 -12.13
N VAL A 356 12.16 -15.08 -11.38
CA VAL A 356 12.54 -15.47 -10.02
C VAL A 356 11.41 -15.18 -9.03
N ARG A 357 10.70 -14.04 -9.18
CA ARG A 357 9.50 -13.72 -8.39
C ARG A 357 8.38 -14.75 -8.60
N VAL A 358 8.08 -15.08 -9.86
CA VAL A 358 7.06 -16.09 -10.20
C VAL A 358 7.45 -17.46 -9.62
N TYR A 359 8.71 -17.87 -9.80
CA TYR A 359 9.23 -19.09 -9.19
C TYR A 359 9.09 -19.08 -7.65
N THR A 360 9.42 -17.97 -7.01
CA THR A 360 9.33 -17.82 -5.55
C THR A 360 7.87 -17.97 -5.10
N ALA A 361 6.92 -17.32 -5.78
CA ALA A 361 5.50 -17.45 -5.47
C ALA A 361 4.99 -18.90 -5.60
N LEU A 362 5.57 -19.69 -6.52
CA LEU A 362 5.22 -21.10 -6.72
C LEU A 362 5.84 -22.05 -5.67
N THR A 363 6.89 -21.64 -4.97
CA THR A 363 7.74 -22.55 -4.18
C THR A 363 7.98 -22.13 -2.74
N ILE A 364 7.67 -20.89 -2.38
CA ILE A 364 7.88 -20.39 -1.02
C ILE A 364 7.10 -21.24 -0.01
N SER A 365 7.76 -21.54 1.10
CA SER A 365 7.23 -22.41 2.16
C SER A 365 7.79 -21.99 3.52
N PRO A 366 7.27 -22.51 4.64
CA PRO A 366 7.79 -22.18 5.97
C PRO A 366 9.28 -22.54 6.15
N ASP A 367 9.79 -23.50 5.37
CA ASP A 367 11.18 -23.96 5.39
C ASP A 367 12.10 -23.15 4.46
N THR A 368 11.55 -22.20 3.69
CA THR A 368 12.36 -21.32 2.84
C THR A 368 13.30 -20.50 3.70
N MET A 369 14.59 -20.52 3.38
CA MET A 369 15.60 -19.73 4.09
C MET A 369 15.40 -18.24 3.78
N LEU A 370 15.22 -17.46 4.85
CA LEU A 370 15.01 -16.01 4.78
C LEU A 370 16.23 -15.27 5.32
N ARG A 371 16.57 -14.17 4.66
CA ARG A 371 17.60 -13.21 5.05
C ARG A 371 16.93 -11.91 5.47
N VAL A 372 17.58 -11.18 6.37
CA VAL A 372 17.09 -9.90 6.88
C VAL A 372 18.13 -8.85 6.56
N ARG A 373 17.69 -7.71 6.01
CA ARG A 373 18.52 -6.52 5.81
C ARG A 373 17.75 -5.28 6.25
N ARG A 374 18.47 -4.20 6.55
CA ARG A 374 17.83 -2.89 6.79
C ARG A 374 17.20 -2.38 5.48
N ALA A 375 16.08 -1.68 5.63
CA ALA A 375 15.47 -0.96 4.51
C ALA A 375 16.38 0.17 4.03
N THR A 376 16.29 0.47 2.74
CA THR A 376 17.08 1.46 2.01
C THR A 376 16.17 2.35 1.19
N LEU A 377 16.69 3.47 0.65
CA LEU A 377 15.89 4.39 -0.17
C LEU A 377 15.19 3.70 -1.35
N SER A 378 15.76 2.63 -1.91
CA SER A 378 15.14 1.89 -3.02
C SER A 378 13.90 1.08 -2.61
N ASP A 379 13.64 0.88 -1.32
CA ASP A 379 12.51 0.09 -0.82
C ASP A 379 11.21 0.91 -0.70
N GLU A 380 11.26 2.23 -0.90
CA GLU A 380 10.12 3.14 -0.69
C GLU A 380 8.87 2.72 -1.47
N LYS A 381 9.02 2.54 -2.80
CA LYS A 381 7.92 2.15 -3.70
C LYS A 381 7.35 0.79 -3.34
N LEU A 382 8.21 -0.16 -2.97
CA LEU A 382 7.81 -1.50 -2.57
C LEU A 382 6.96 -1.47 -1.30
N LEU A 383 7.43 -0.75 -0.27
CA LEU A 383 6.71 -0.60 0.98
C LEU A 383 5.38 0.14 0.80
N LEU A 384 5.33 1.14 -0.09
CA LEU A 384 4.08 1.82 -0.45
C LEU A 384 3.07 0.85 -1.07
N THR A 385 3.52 -0.04 -1.96
CA THR A 385 2.66 -1.07 -2.54
C THR A 385 2.13 -2.01 -1.46
N TRP A 386 2.99 -2.51 -0.57
CA TRP A 386 2.58 -3.46 0.47
C TRP A 386 1.65 -2.84 1.52
N VAL A 387 1.89 -1.60 1.91
CA VAL A 387 1.06 -0.92 2.90
C VAL A 387 -0.34 -0.65 2.34
N ASN A 388 -0.45 -0.28 1.06
CA ASN A 388 -1.72 0.04 0.38
C ASN A 388 -2.49 -1.16 -0.18
N ASP A 389 -1.96 -2.37 -0.08
CA ASP A 389 -2.71 -3.59 -0.42
C ASP A 389 -4.05 -3.63 0.37
N PRO A 390 -5.18 -3.98 -0.28
CA PRO A 390 -6.50 -3.92 0.35
C PRO A 390 -6.63 -4.70 1.66
N LEU A 391 -6.02 -5.89 1.75
CA LEU A 391 -6.07 -6.72 2.96
C LEU A 391 -5.14 -6.15 4.05
N SER A 392 -3.99 -5.58 3.67
CA SER A 392 -3.13 -4.83 4.60
C SER A 392 -3.89 -3.63 5.19
N ARG A 393 -4.61 -2.85 4.37
CA ARG A 393 -5.43 -1.72 4.83
C ARG A 393 -6.58 -2.15 5.72
N GLN A 394 -7.29 -3.23 5.38
CA GLN A 394 -8.38 -3.76 6.20
C GLN A 394 -7.91 -4.15 7.61
N ASN A 395 -6.73 -4.76 7.70
CA ASN A 395 -6.14 -5.20 8.96
C ASN A 395 -5.35 -4.10 9.70
N SER A 396 -5.16 -2.94 9.08
CA SER A 396 -4.51 -1.77 9.68
C SER A 396 -5.50 -0.93 10.49
N PHE A 397 -5.03 -0.28 11.56
CA PHE A 397 -5.85 0.63 12.36
C PHE A 397 -6.35 1.85 11.58
N SER A 398 -5.62 2.26 10.54
CA SER A 398 -6.11 3.19 9.51
C SER A 398 -6.35 2.44 8.19
N MET A 399 -7.58 2.50 7.68
CA MET A 399 -8.02 1.77 6.49
C MET A 399 -7.85 2.57 5.18
N GLU A 400 -7.56 3.87 5.25
CA GLU A 400 -7.42 4.71 4.07
C GLU A 400 -6.13 4.38 3.29
N LYS A 401 -6.20 4.52 1.95
CA LYS A 401 -5.02 4.45 1.10
C LYS A 401 -4.09 5.62 1.44
N ILE A 402 -2.81 5.32 1.64
CA ILE A 402 -1.75 6.29 1.89
C ILE A 402 -1.31 6.86 0.53
N SER A 403 -1.27 8.18 0.40
CA SER A 403 -0.73 8.83 -0.81
C SER A 403 0.79 8.67 -0.90
N PRO A 404 1.37 8.69 -2.12
CA PRO A 404 2.82 8.64 -2.29
C PRO A 404 3.57 9.70 -1.49
N ASP A 405 3.08 10.95 -1.46
CA ASP A 405 3.73 12.06 -0.75
C ASP A 405 3.74 11.86 0.77
N THR A 406 2.62 11.40 1.34
CA THR A 406 2.53 11.11 2.78
C THR A 406 3.46 9.96 3.17
N HIS A 407 3.50 8.92 2.33
CA HIS A 407 4.40 7.79 2.56
C HIS A 407 5.87 8.17 2.42
N HIS A 408 6.21 9.02 1.44
CA HIS A 408 7.56 9.53 1.24
C HIS A 408 8.09 10.22 2.50
N GLN A 409 7.32 11.17 3.04
CA GLN A 409 7.69 11.88 4.26
C GLN A 409 7.85 10.91 5.44
N TRP A 410 6.88 10.03 5.66
CA TRP A 410 6.95 9.01 6.72
C TRP A 410 8.18 8.11 6.58
N PHE A 411 8.46 7.61 5.38
CA PHE A 411 9.55 6.67 5.12
C PHE A 411 10.92 7.33 5.38
N PHE A 412 11.09 8.57 4.93
CA PHE A 412 12.32 9.32 5.15
C PHE A 412 12.54 9.65 6.63
N ASP A 413 11.49 10.00 7.36
CA ASP A 413 11.59 10.25 8.81
C ASP A 413 11.97 8.96 9.55
N LYS A 414 11.37 7.81 9.18
CA LYS A 414 11.71 6.50 9.75
C LYS A 414 13.13 6.04 9.43
N LEU A 415 13.65 6.32 8.24
CA LEU A 415 15.05 5.97 7.90
C LEU A 415 16.08 6.87 8.61
N ARG A 416 15.70 8.09 9.00
CA ARG A 416 16.58 9.04 9.71
C ARG A 416 16.62 8.77 11.21
N ASP A 417 15.59 8.17 11.76
CA ASP A 417 15.51 7.79 13.16
C ASP A 417 16.29 6.49 13.42
N LEU A 418 17.59 6.63 13.69
CA LEU A 418 18.49 5.49 13.90
C LEU A 418 18.42 4.90 15.31
N ASP A 419 17.85 5.65 16.25
CA ASP A 419 17.85 5.31 17.68
C ASP A 419 16.55 4.63 18.10
N ASP A 420 15.40 5.10 17.56
CA ASP A 420 14.07 4.67 17.97
C ASP A 420 13.33 3.88 16.87
N VAL A 421 13.94 3.66 15.71
CA VAL A 421 13.34 2.86 14.62
C VAL A 421 14.30 1.80 14.09
N SER A 422 13.79 0.58 13.91
CA SER A 422 14.46 -0.49 13.16
C SER A 422 13.52 -1.05 12.10
N LEU A 423 13.75 -0.68 10.84
CA LEU A 423 12.96 -1.14 9.69
C LEU A 423 13.74 -2.12 8.83
N TYR A 424 13.23 -3.34 8.71
CA TYR A 424 13.86 -4.44 7.99
C TYR A 424 13.04 -4.91 6.80
N ILE A 425 13.74 -5.26 5.73
CA ILE A 425 13.23 -6.07 4.63
C ILE A 425 13.68 -7.51 4.85
N VAL A 426 12.71 -8.44 4.75
CA VAL A 426 12.97 -9.87 4.82
C VAL A 426 12.85 -10.43 3.40
N GLU A 427 13.91 -11.08 2.93
CA GLU A 427 14.06 -11.53 1.54
C GLU A 427 14.53 -12.98 1.46
N THR A 428 14.31 -13.63 0.30
CA THR A 428 14.83 -14.97 0.04
C THR A 428 16.34 -14.95 -0.23
N GLU A 429 16.97 -16.12 -0.33
CA GLU A 429 18.38 -16.20 -0.74
C GLU A 429 18.66 -15.67 -2.15
N ASP A 430 17.63 -15.67 -3.01
CA ASP A 430 17.68 -15.12 -4.37
C ASP A 430 17.34 -13.61 -4.38
N LEU A 431 17.38 -12.95 -3.20
CA LEU A 431 17.16 -11.51 -3.00
C LEU A 431 15.76 -11.02 -3.39
N ILE A 432 14.74 -11.89 -3.31
CA ILE A 432 13.35 -11.50 -3.53
C ILE A 432 12.74 -11.03 -2.21
N PRO A 433 12.31 -9.77 -2.08
CA PRO A 433 11.65 -9.29 -0.87
C PRO A 433 10.32 -10.02 -0.64
N VAL A 434 10.14 -10.59 0.55
CA VAL A 434 8.95 -11.36 0.94
C VAL A 434 8.02 -10.54 1.84
N GLY A 435 8.59 -9.63 2.61
CA GLY A 435 7.85 -8.75 3.50
C GLY A 435 8.77 -7.84 4.30
N GLN A 436 8.20 -7.15 5.28
CA GLN A 436 8.92 -6.23 6.16
C GLN A 436 8.62 -6.53 7.63
N VAL A 437 9.56 -6.17 8.50
CA VAL A 437 9.36 -6.13 9.95
C VAL A 437 9.92 -4.80 10.45
N ARG A 438 9.12 -4.04 11.18
CA ARG A 438 9.47 -2.75 11.76
C ARG A 438 9.34 -2.79 13.27
N PHE A 439 10.23 -2.09 13.95
CA PHE A 439 10.19 -1.85 15.38
C PHE A 439 10.25 -0.35 15.63
N ASP A 440 9.32 0.17 16.43
CA ASP A 440 9.28 1.56 16.89
C ASP A 440 9.43 1.61 18.41
N ARG A 441 10.32 2.44 18.94
CA ARG A 441 10.56 2.55 20.38
C ARG A 441 9.60 3.54 21.04
N PHE A 442 9.03 3.13 22.18
CA PHE A 442 8.22 3.96 23.07
C PHE A 442 8.70 3.75 24.51
N GLY A 443 9.62 4.61 24.97
CA GLY A 443 10.27 4.47 26.27
C GLY A 443 11.17 3.23 26.32
N GLU A 444 10.86 2.28 27.20
CA GLU A 444 11.63 1.02 27.36
C GLU A 444 11.08 -0.14 26.49
N VAL A 445 10.00 0.11 25.75
CA VAL A 445 9.29 -0.91 24.98
C VAL A 445 9.42 -0.63 23.48
N TRP A 446 9.46 -1.69 22.69
CA TRP A 446 9.44 -1.63 21.23
C TRP A 446 8.15 -2.22 20.69
N GLU A 447 7.41 -1.44 19.90
CA GLU A 447 6.24 -1.93 19.17
C GLU A 447 6.70 -2.58 17.86
N ILE A 448 6.28 -3.81 17.61
CA ILE A 448 6.57 -4.56 16.37
C ILE A 448 5.38 -4.51 15.41
N ASP A 449 5.68 -4.14 14.17
CA ASP A 449 4.78 -4.20 13.02
C ASP A 449 5.40 -5.08 11.93
N TYR A 450 4.57 -5.82 11.18
CA TYR A 450 5.08 -6.59 10.05
C TYR A 450 4.02 -6.74 8.96
N SER A 451 4.48 -6.92 7.73
CA SER A 451 3.61 -7.25 6.62
C SER A 451 4.27 -8.22 5.64
N LEU A 452 3.44 -9.01 4.98
CA LEU A 452 3.82 -9.90 3.89
C LEU A 452 3.33 -9.35 2.56
N ALA A 453 4.15 -9.48 1.52
CA ALA A 453 3.72 -9.24 0.15
C ALA A 453 2.51 -10.14 -0.17
N ALA A 454 1.56 -9.62 -0.94
CA ALA A 454 0.27 -10.26 -1.18
C ALA A 454 0.42 -11.68 -1.77
N GLU A 455 1.39 -11.83 -2.66
CA GLU A 455 1.74 -13.03 -3.40
C GLU A 455 2.32 -14.17 -2.54
N PHE A 456 2.84 -13.86 -1.35
CA PHE A 456 3.42 -14.87 -0.45
C PHE A 456 2.52 -15.24 0.73
N ARG A 457 1.31 -14.65 0.81
CA ARG A 457 0.32 -15.00 1.83
C ARG A 457 -0.17 -16.44 1.63
N ASN A 458 -0.73 -17.03 2.68
CA ASN A 458 -1.26 -18.41 2.70
C ASN A 458 -0.22 -19.53 2.47
N HIS A 459 1.08 -19.22 2.42
CA HIS A 459 2.17 -20.21 2.33
C HIS A 459 2.76 -20.61 3.69
N GLY A 460 2.20 -20.11 4.80
CA GLY A 460 2.71 -20.38 6.16
C GLY A 460 4.03 -19.67 6.51
N VAL A 461 4.48 -18.75 5.66
CA VAL A 461 5.77 -18.04 5.78
C VAL A 461 5.79 -16.93 6.83
N GLY A 462 4.63 -16.45 7.30
CA GLY A 462 4.54 -15.32 8.24
C GLY A 462 5.29 -15.55 9.54
N ARG A 463 5.24 -16.76 10.08
CA ARG A 463 6.02 -17.14 11.28
C ARG A 463 7.52 -17.06 11.02
N SER A 464 7.99 -17.64 9.91
CA SER A 464 9.41 -17.65 9.55
C SER A 464 9.93 -16.24 9.29
N LEU A 465 9.13 -15.40 8.62
CA LEU A 465 9.44 -13.98 8.38
C LEU A 465 9.57 -13.21 9.69
N LEU A 466 8.55 -13.26 10.55
CA LEU A 466 8.54 -12.49 11.79
C LEU A 466 9.64 -12.96 12.75
N LYS A 467 9.87 -14.28 12.81
CA LYS A 467 10.99 -14.86 13.56
C LYS A 467 12.34 -14.33 13.07
N ALA A 468 12.55 -14.27 11.75
CA ALA A 468 13.80 -13.77 11.18
C ALA A 468 14.03 -12.29 11.59
N GLY A 469 13.02 -11.43 11.44
CA GLY A 469 13.10 -10.03 11.87
C GLY A 469 13.34 -9.86 13.36
N LEU A 470 12.64 -10.62 14.21
CA LEU A 470 12.86 -10.63 15.67
C LEU A 470 14.26 -11.10 16.06
N CYS A 471 14.78 -12.12 15.38
CA CYS A 471 16.14 -12.60 15.62
C CYS A 471 17.17 -11.51 15.30
N GLU A 472 17.03 -10.82 14.17
CA GLU A 472 17.96 -9.74 13.79
C GLU A 472 17.86 -8.57 14.77
N PHE A 473 16.64 -8.11 15.07
CA PHE A 473 16.39 -7.03 16.02
C PHE A 473 17.00 -7.32 17.40
N ARG A 474 16.83 -8.53 17.94
CA ARG A 474 17.38 -8.92 19.26
C ARG A 474 18.90 -9.01 19.30
N ARG A 475 19.59 -9.11 18.15
CA ARG A 475 21.06 -9.05 18.10
C ARG A 475 21.56 -7.63 18.32
N GLU A 476 20.80 -6.64 17.85
CA GLU A 476 21.12 -5.23 18.00
C GLU A 476 20.62 -4.67 19.34
N HIS A 477 19.45 -5.11 19.80
CA HIS A 477 18.75 -4.60 20.99
C HIS A 477 18.58 -5.69 22.06
N ILE A 478 19.67 -6.09 22.69
CA ILE A 478 19.66 -7.17 23.68
C ILE A 478 18.83 -6.77 24.91
N GLY A 479 17.85 -7.60 25.26
CA GLY A 479 17.01 -7.41 26.46
C GLY A 479 15.83 -6.45 26.27
N SER A 480 15.60 -5.95 25.06
CA SER A 480 14.43 -5.13 24.73
C SER A 480 13.11 -5.86 24.98
N ILE A 481 12.12 -5.16 25.55
CA ILE A 481 10.73 -5.63 25.61
C ILE A 481 10.07 -5.32 24.27
N VAL A 482 9.41 -6.31 23.65
CA VAL A 482 8.74 -6.16 22.36
C VAL A 482 7.25 -6.47 22.53
N LEU A 483 6.38 -5.57 22.07
CA LEU A 483 4.91 -5.74 22.06
C LEU A 483 4.39 -5.64 20.63
N GLY A 484 3.42 -6.47 20.26
CA GLY A 484 2.74 -6.39 18.97
C GLY A 484 1.27 -6.02 19.16
N ARG A 485 0.78 -5.02 18.43
CA ARG A 485 -0.65 -4.67 18.41
C ARG A 485 -1.32 -5.31 17.21
N VAL A 486 -2.36 -6.10 17.45
CA VAL A 486 -3.08 -6.83 16.41
C VAL A 486 -4.57 -6.72 16.67
N LYS A 487 -5.34 -6.37 15.64
CA LYS A 487 -6.81 -6.43 15.71
C LYS A 487 -7.27 -7.84 16.02
N GLU A 488 -8.25 -8.00 16.90
CA GLU A 488 -8.77 -9.33 17.29
C GLU A 488 -9.27 -10.14 16.08
N GLU A 489 -9.82 -9.47 15.06
CA GLU A 489 -10.32 -10.12 13.85
C GLU A 489 -9.19 -10.64 12.95
N ASN A 490 -7.95 -10.17 13.13
CA ASN A 490 -6.77 -10.63 12.40
C ASN A 490 -6.18 -11.89 13.05
N ILE A 491 -7.01 -12.94 13.14
CA ILE A 491 -6.71 -14.26 13.73
C ILE A 491 -5.38 -14.82 13.21
N ARG A 492 -5.06 -14.57 11.93
CA ARG A 492 -3.81 -15.04 11.32
C ARG A 492 -2.58 -14.43 11.98
N SER A 493 -2.60 -13.13 12.24
CA SER A 493 -1.48 -12.45 12.88
C SER A 493 -1.40 -12.79 14.35
N CYS A 494 -2.54 -12.90 15.06
CA CYS A 494 -2.57 -13.39 16.44
C CYS A 494 -1.88 -14.76 16.56
N ASN A 495 -2.27 -15.73 15.72
CA ASN A 495 -1.66 -17.06 15.69
C ASN A 495 -0.14 -17.01 15.41
N VAL A 496 0.32 -16.10 14.56
CA VAL A 496 1.76 -15.93 14.28
C VAL A 496 2.50 -15.45 15.53
N PHE A 497 2.00 -14.42 16.21
CA PHE A 497 2.58 -13.91 17.45
C PHE A 497 2.59 -14.96 18.56
N GLU A 498 1.47 -15.64 18.80
CA GLU A 498 1.36 -16.74 19.79
C GLU A 498 2.38 -17.85 19.50
N SER A 499 2.54 -18.24 18.23
CA SER A 499 3.51 -19.28 17.83
C SER A 499 4.99 -18.90 18.05
N LEU A 500 5.25 -17.62 18.34
CA LEU A 500 6.55 -17.06 18.65
C LEU A 500 6.68 -16.70 20.15
N ASN A 501 5.79 -17.26 20.99
CA ASN A 501 5.74 -17.10 22.43
C ASN A 501 5.45 -15.66 22.89
N PHE A 502 4.72 -14.88 22.10
CA PHE A 502 4.06 -13.70 22.64
C PHE A 502 2.89 -14.17 23.49
N SER A 503 2.77 -13.63 24.69
CA SER A 503 1.59 -13.83 25.53
C SER A 503 0.55 -12.80 25.09
N ALA A 504 -0.62 -13.29 24.68
CA ALA A 504 -1.76 -12.41 24.46
C ALA A 504 -2.19 -11.84 25.82
N GLU A 505 -1.82 -10.59 26.06
CA GLU A 505 -2.54 -9.76 27.00
C GLU A 505 -3.68 -9.17 26.18
N SER A 506 -4.91 -9.63 26.42
CA SER A 506 -6.05 -8.82 26.01
C SER A 506 -5.82 -7.46 26.65
N ASP A 507 -5.80 -6.39 25.86
CA ASP A 507 -6.10 -5.07 26.39
C ASP A 507 -7.39 -5.29 27.19
N GLY A 508 -7.31 -5.31 28.53
CA GLY A 508 -8.50 -5.37 29.36
C GLY A 508 -9.35 -4.23 28.83
N GLY A 509 -10.54 -4.53 28.29
CA GLY A 509 -11.22 -3.76 27.24
C GLY A 509 -11.60 -2.32 27.55
N GLY A 510 -10.95 -1.70 28.53
CA GLY A 510 -10.98 -0.30 28.85
C GLY A 510 -9.83 0.52 28.28
N TRP A 511 -10.05 1.83 28.34
CA TRP A 511 -9.16 2.85 27.81
C TRP A 511 -8.10 3.25 28.84
N ARG A 512 -6.96 3.79 28.38
CA ARG A 512 -6.02 4.52 29.22
C ARG A 512 -6.45 5.97 29.37
N ILE A 513 -7.06 6.28 30.51
CA ILE A 513 -7.66 7.57 30.81
C ILE A 513 -6.78 8.33 31.80
N SER A 514 -6.30 9.49 31.39
CA SER A 514 -5.58 10.41 32.25
C SER A 514 -6.49 11.55 32.73
N VAL A 515 -6.29 12.02 33.95
CA VAL A 515 -6.94 13.23 34.50
C VAL A 515 -5.87 14.16 35.04
N SER A 516 -5.97 15.45 34.70
CA SER A 516 -5.14 16.51 35.25
C SER A 516 -6.01 17.59 35.91
N SER A 517 -5.71 17.94 37.15
CA SER A 517 -6.39 19.02 37.88
C SER A 517 -5.41 19.79 38.76
N ASP A 518 -5.62 21.09 38.98
CA ASP A 518 -4.74 21.84 39.89
C ASP A 518 -4.80 21.26 41.32
N ALA A 519 -3.66 21.13 42.00
CA ALA A 519 -3.57 20.52 43.33
C ALA A 519 -4.52 21.14 44.39
N GLY A 520 -4.82 22.44 44.27
CA GLY A 520 -5.75 23.16 45.15
C GLY A 520 -7.16 23.31 44.60
N SER A 521 -7.51 22.65 43.50
CA SER A 521 -8.82 22.79 42.88
C SER A 521 -9.92 22.24 43.79
N TRP A 522 -11.07 22.94 43.80
CA TRP A 522 -12.29 22.45 44.45
C TRP A 522 -12.84 21.19 43.76
N MET A 523 -12.51 20.98 42.48
CA MET A 523 -12.95 19.81 41.71
C MET A 523 -12.34 18.50 42.23
N ASN A 524 -11.22 18.57 42.94
CA ASN A 524 -10.51 17.39 43.49
C ASN A 524 -11.35 16.60 44.51
N GLU A 525 -12.39 17.21 45.08
CA GLU A 525 -13.35 16.53 45.96
C GLU A 525 -14.29 15.59 45.19
N TYR A 526 -14.48 15.80 43.88
CA TYR A 526 -15.43 15.08 43.03
C TYR A 526 -14.74 14.16 42.01
N ILE A 527 -13.47 14.40 41.67
CA ILE A 527 -12.71 13.59 40.71
C ILE A 527 -12.66 12.10 41.12
N PRO A 528 -12.43 11.71 42.39
CA PRO A 528 -12.33 10.30 42.76
C PRO A 528 -13.55 9.45 42.34
N ASP A 529 -14.77 9.98 42.47
CA ASP A 529 -16.00 9.27 42.07
C ASP A 529 -15.99 8.94 40.58
N LEU A 530 -15.54 9.90 39.74
CA LEU A 530 -15.38 9.69 38.30
C LEU A 530 -14.31 8.62 37.98
N LEU A 531 -13.18 8.64 38.69
CA LEU A 531 -12.11 7.65 38.48
C LEU A 531 -12.59 6.24 38.85
N PHE A 532 -13.34 6.10 39.95
CA PHE A 532 -13.86 4.81 40.38
C PHE A 532 -14.83 4.21 39.37
N GLU A 533 -15.74 5.00 38.80
CA GLU A 533 -16.64 4.53 37.74
C GLU A 533 -15.86 3.97 36.53
N TRP A 534 -14.80 4.68 36.09
CA TRP A 534 -13.96 4.20 35.00
C TRP A 534 -13.13 2.97 35.33
N ILE A 535 -12.61 2.88 36.56
CA ILE A 535 -11.90 1.68 37.03
C ILE A 535 -12.86 0.48 37.10
N ASP A 536 -14.09 0.68 37.56
CA ASP A 536 -15.13 -0.35 37.61
C ASP A 536 -15.57 -0.79 36.20
N ASP A 537 -15.56 0.12 35.22
CA ASP A 537 -15.75 -0.16 33.79
C ASP A 537 -14.51 -0.83 33.13
N GLY A 538 -13.46 -1.10 33.90
CA GLY A 538 -12.26 -1.83 33.45
C GLY A 538 -11.22 -0.97 32.73
N HIS A 539 -11.26 0.35 32.89
CA HIS A 539 -10.29 1.29 32.32
C HIS A 539 -9.04 1.43 33.19
N GLU A 540 -7.90 1.74 32.57
CA GLU A 540 -6.68 2.14 33.28
C GLU A 540 -6.73 3.65 33.51
N VAL A 541 -6.75 4.08 34.78
CA VAL A 541 -6.97 5.48 35.13
C VAL A 541 -5.80 6.05 35.92
N ILE A 542 -5.29 7.21 35.48
CA ILE A 542 -4.20 7.92 36.16
C ILE A 542 -4.61 9.37 36.42
N TRP A 543 -4.42 9.84 37.64
CA TRP A 543 -4.68 11.22 38.04
C TRP A 543 -3.42 11.88 38.56
N ALA A 544 -3.10 13.05 38.01
CA ALA A 544 -1.97 13.88 38.44
C ALA A 544 -2.37 15.35 38.58
N HIS A 545 -1.52 16.12 39.26
CA HIS A 545 -1.70 17.57 39.42
C HIS A 545 -0.82 18.42 38.49
N ASP A 546 0.03 17.75 37.71
CA ASP A 546 0.75 18.35 36.59
C ASP A 546 0.63 17.44 35.38
N ALA A 547 0.22 18.03 34.24
CA ALA A 547 0.05 17.30 33.00
C ALA A 547 1.38 16.68 32.50
N ALA A 548 2.52 17.24 32.90
CA ALA A 548 3.83 16.70 32.58
C ALA A 548 4.10 15.31 33.21
N ASP A 549 3.44 15.01 34.33
CA ASP A 549 3.59 13.76 35.07
C ASP A 549 2.71 12.63 34.50
N LEU A 550 1.83 12.95 33.55
CA LEU A 550 0.94 11.97 32.93
C LEU A 550 1.66 11.17 31.84
N PRO A 551 1.51 9.83 31.83
CA PRO A 551 2.03 8.99 30.77
C PRO A 551 1.16 9.11 29.51
N PRO A 552 1.65 8.60 28.36
CA PRO A 552 0.83 8.48 27.17
C PRO A 552 -0.39 7.58 27.37
N GLY A 553 -1.50 7.93 26.74
CA GLY A 553 -2.77 7.19 26.88
C GLY A 553 -3.76 7.51 25.75
N ASP A 554 -4.97 6.97 25.84
CA ASP A 554 -5.99 7.21 24.82
C ASP A 554 -6.59 8.60 24.95
N MET A 555 -6.84 9.04 26.18
CA MET A 555 -7.44 10.34 26.43
C MET A 555 -6.98 10.98 27.74
N CYS A 556 -6.95 12.31 27.78
CA CYS A 556 -6.63 13.10 28.96
C CYS A 556 -7.72 14.14 29.23
N PHE A 557 -8.26 14.18 30.45
CA PHE A 557 -9.23 15.19 30.89
C PHE A 557 -8.56 16.27 31.75
N PHE A 558 -8.66 17.53 31.35
CA PHE A 558 -8.20 18.70 32.10
C PHE A 558 -9.38 19.29 32.90
N LEU A 559 -9.52 18.85 34.15
CA LEU A 559 -10.65 19.19 35.01
C LEU A 559 -10.23 20.25 36.02
N SER A 560 -10.67 21.50 35.82
CA SER A 560 -10.25 22.65 36.64
C SER A 560 -8.72 22.78 36.71
N TYR A 561 -8.10 22.78 35.53
CA TYR A 561 -6.65 22.89 35.35
C TYR A 561 -6.30 24.26 34.75
N GLY A 562 -5.64 25.11 35.53
CA GLY A 562 -5.39 26.51 35.17
C GLY A 562 -4.09 26.77 34.40
N LYS A 563 -3.37 25.74 33.93
CA LYS A 563 -2.12 25.93 33.18
C LYS A 563 -2.34 25.68 31.69
N ILE A 564 -1.66 26.47 30.85
CA ILE A 564 -1.58 26.18 29.42
C ILE A 564 -0.69 24.95 29.25
N VAL A 565 -1.25 23.90 28.66
CA VAL A 565 -0.55 22.64 28.39
C VAL A 565 0.26 22.79 27.12
N LYS A 566 1.53 22.41 27.16
CA LYS A 566 2.40 22.47 25.98
C LYS A 566 1.98 21.41 24.96
N LYS A 567 2.18 21.72 23.68
CA LYS A 567 1.87 20.81 22.57
C LYS A 567 2.54 19.44 22.70
N GLU A 568 3.77 19.40 23.22
CA GLU A 568 4.49 18.12 23.46
C GLU A 568 3.77 17.20 24.46
N ILE A 569 3.06 17.78 25.42
CA ILE A 569 2.28 17.04 26.42
C ILE A 569 0.96 16.60 25.81
N LEU A 570 0.28 17.48 25.07
CA LEU A 570 -0.98 17.13 24.38
C LEU A 570 -0.79 15.98 23.37
N MET A 571 0.37 15.90 22.72
CA MET A 571 0.68 14.80 21.78
C MET A 571 0.83 13.42 22.43
N ARG A 572 0.84 13.34 23.78
CA ARG A 572 0.90 12.05 24.50
C ARG A 572 -0.44 11.31 24.51
N HIS A 573 -1.54 11.99 24.17
CA HIS A 573 -2.88 11.41 24.19
C HIS A 573 -3.57 11.56 22.83
N HIS A 574 -4.42 10.60 22.45
CA HIS A 574 -5.19 10.73 21.20
C HIS A 574 -6.22 11.87 21.29
N ASN A 575 -6.82 12.07 22.47
CA ASN A 575 -7.75 13.16 22.74
C ASN A 575 -7.44 13.87 24.08
N ASN A 576 -7.59 15.18 24.10
CA ASN A 576 -7.21 16.10 25.18
C ASN A 576 -8.40 16.99 25.55
N LEU A 577 -9.19 16.56 26.52
CA LEU A 577 -10.54 17.05 26.74
C LEU A 577 -10.59 18.09 27.86
N VAL A 578 -11.32 19.18 27.62
CA VAL A 578 -11.53 20.25 28.59
C VAL A 578 -13.03 20.44 28.81
N VAL A 579 -13.43 20.60 30.07
CA VAL A 579 -14.80 20.98 30.45
C VAL A 579 -14.83 22.45 30.84
N HIS A 580 -15.78 23.20 30.26
CA HIS A 580 -15.89 24.65 30.43
C HIS A 580 -17.35 25.10 30.52
N GLU A 581 -17.66 25.97 31.48
CA GLU A 581 -19.05 26.31 31.84
C GLU A 581 -19.61 27.49 31.02
N SER A 582 -19.49 27.44 29.71
CA SER A 582 -20.20 28.37 28.83
C SER A 582 -20.64 27.75 27.50
N ASN A 583 -21.57 28.42 26.81
CA ASN A 583 -21.96 28.08 25.44
C ASN A 583 -20.91 28.59 24.44
N LEU A 584 -19.80 27.85 24.32
CA LEU A 584 -18.69 28.20 23.44
C LEU A 584 -19.17 28.42 21.99
N PRO A 585 -18.71 29.48 21.30
CA PRO A 585 -17.54 30.32 21.61
C PRO A 585 -17.80 31.48 22.58
N LYS A 586 -19.01 31.65 23.12
CA LYS A 586 -19.26 32.70 24.13
C LYS A 586 -18.71 32.27 25.48
N GLY A 587 -18.10 33.21 26.19
CA GLY A 587 -17.65 33.03 27.56
C GLY A 587 -16.34 32.24 27.72
N ARG A 588 -15.44 32.29 26.74
CA ARG A 588 -14.08 31.72 26.84
C ARG A 588 -13.31 32.33 28.01
N GLY A 589 -12.26 31.67 28.49
CA GLY A 589 -11.35 32.19 29.49
C GLY A 589 -11.71 31.75 30.91
N TRP A 590 -11.69 32.66 31.87
CA TRP A 590 -11.60 32.30 33.28
C TRP A 590 -12.92 32.43 34.03
N SER A 591 -13.21 31.45 34.89
CA SER A 591 -14.34 31.46 35.83
C SER A 591 -15.70 31.75 35.16
N PRO A 592 -16.03 31.11 34.02
CA PRO A 592 -17.21 31.44 33.23
C PRO A 592 -18.52 31.28 34.01
N LEU A 593 -18.63 30.24 34.86
CA LEU A 593 -19.80 30.04 35.72
C LEU A 593 -20.03 31.26 36.61
N THR A 594 -18.98 31.70 37.30
CA THR A 594 -19.07 32.81 38.25
C THR A 594 -19.50 34.11 37.58
N TRP A 595 -18.93 34.43 36.43
CA TRP A 595 -19.29 35.66 35.72
C TRP A 595 -20.73 35.64 35.22
N GLN A 596 -21.19 34.51 34.68
CA GLN A 596 -22.58 34.37 34.24
C GLN A 596 -23.56 34.51 35.41
N ILE A 597 -23.26 33.95 36.60
CA ILE A 597 -24.07 34.18 37.80
C ILE A 597 -24.09 35.67 38.17
N LEU A 598 -22.93 36.36 38.15
CA LEU A 598 -22.86 37.80 38.42
C LEU A 598 -23.67 38.64 37.42
N GLU A 599 -23.73 38.20 36.17
CA GLU A 599 -24.54 38.79 35.09
C GLU A 599 -26.04 38.46 35.21
N GLY A 600 -26.42 37.61 36.16
CA GLY A 600 -27.82 37.23 36.42
C GLY A 600 -28.31 36.05 35.58
N ALA A 601 -27.41 35.20 35.09
CA ALA A 601 -27.80 33.96 34.43
C ALA A 601 -28.32 32.94 35.45
N ASP A 602 -29.53 32.45 35.20
CA ASP A 602 -30.14 31.34 35.94
C ASP A 602 -29.98 30.00 35.20
N THR A 603 -29.33 30.02 34.04
CA THR A 603 -29.10 28.85 33.22
C THR A 603 -27.75 28.99 32.51
N ILE A 604 -26.91 27.97 32.64
CA ILE A 604 -25.54 27.97 32.13
C ILE A 604 -25.32 26.68 31.35
N GLN A 605 -24.69 26.78 30.19
CA GLN A 605 -24.30 25.61 29.43
C GLN A 605 -22.88 25.19 29.81
N VAL A 606 -22.68 23.89 30.05
CA VAL A 606 -21.38 23.26 30.29
C VAL A 606 -20.99 22.51 29.03
N THR A 607 -19.78 22.74 28.55
CA THR A 607 -19.29 22.26 27.25
C THR A 607 -18.05 21.40 27.45
N LEU A 608 -18.05 20.19 26.88
CA LEU A 608 -16.88 19.34 26.73
C LEU A 608 -16.32 19.50 25.32
N PHE A 609 -15.04 19.85 25.20
CA PHE A 609 -14.40 20.13 23.92
C PHE A 609 -12.94 19.67 23.89
N GLU A 610 -12.39 19.53 22.68
CA GLU A 610 -10.99 19.19 22.42
C GLU A 610 -10.06 20.39 22.70
N ALA A 611 -8.92 20.17 23.35
CA ALA A 611 -7.93 21.21 23.59
C ALA A 611 -7.33 21.69 22.25
N ALA A 612 -7.16 23.00 22.11
CA ALA A 612 -6.63 23.63 20.89
C ALA A 612 -5.64 24.75 21.25
N ASP A 613 -4.93 25.25 20.24
CA ASP A 613 -3.87 26.26 20.42
C ASP A 613 -4.42 27.58 20.99
N GLU A 614 -5.61 28.00 20.56
CA GLU A 614 -6.31 29.15 21.16
C GLU A 614 -7.18 28.71 22.35
N VAL A 615 -7.22 29.54 23.39
CA VAL A 615 -8.01 29.30 24.61
C VAL A 615 -9.47 29.02 24.26
N ASP A 616 -9.97 27.87 24.74
CA ASP A 616 -11.35 27.39 24.62
C ASP A 616 -11.91 27.42 23.18
N SER A 617 -11.07 27.11 22.20
CA SER A 617 -11.39 27.22 20.77
C SER A 617 -11.67 25.92 20.04
N GLY A 618 -11.35 24.77 20.65
CA GLY A 618 -11.42 23.49 19.96
C GLY A 618 -12.84 22.98 19.74
N SER A 619 -12.92 21.85 19.03
CA SER A 619 -14.19 21.24 18.63
C SER A 619 -14.98 20.75 19.83
N ILE A 620 -16.28 21.03 19.82
CA ILE A 620 -17.21 20.62 20.87
C ILE A 620 -17.68 19.19 20.64
N TYR A 621 -17.63 18.37 21.69
CA TYR A 621 -18.17 17.01 21.67
C TYR A 621 -19.56 16.95 22.27
N LEU A 622 -19.73 17.47 23.49
CA LEU A 622 -20.94 17.37 24.28
C LEU A 622 -21.24 18.70 24.97
N GLN A 623 -22.53 18.96 25.20
CA GLN A 623 -22.97 20.09 26.01
C GLN A 623 -24.13 19.66 26.90
N GLU A 624 -24.15 20.14 28.13
CA GLU A 624 -25.21 19.92 29.11
C GLU A 624 -25.63 21.27 29.72
N GLU A 625 -26.90 21.42 30.09
CA GLU A 625 -27.41 22.63 30.74
C GLU A 625 -27.53 22.42 32.25
N ILE A 626 -27.12 23.41 33.03
CA ILE A 626 -27.39 23.51 34.47
C ILE A 626 -28.28 24.73 34.73
N SER A 627 -29.25 24.57 35.64
CA SER A 627 -30.24 25.60 35.96
C SER A 627 -30.21 25.90 37.46
N PHE A 628 -30.45 27.17 37.79
CA PHE A 628 -30.39 27.71 39.14
C PHE A 628 -31.68 28.47 39.46
N ASP A 629 -32.13 28.42 40.71
CA ASP A 629 -33.30 29.15 41.21
C ASP A 629 -32.97 30.55 41.75
N GLY A 630 -31.69 30.90 41.77
CA GLY A 630 -31.21 32.22 42.20
C GLY A 630 -30.83 32.29 43.68
N SER A 631 -30.95 31.20 44.43
CA SER A 631 -30.69 31.18 45.87
C SER A 631 -29.33 30.59 46.25
N GLU A 632 -28.72 29.80 45.36
CA GLU A 632 -27.58 28.91 45.63
C GLU A 632 -26.33 29.67 46.10
N LEU A 633 -25.60 29.08 47.05
CA LEU A 633 -24.25 29.55 47.41
C LEU A 633 -23.18 28.77 46.65
N VAL A 634 -21.93 29.24 46.70
CA VAL A 634 -20.82 28.75 45.86
C VAL A 634 -20.61 27.24 45.89
N ASP A 635 -20.82 26.59 47.05
CA ASP A 635 -20.68 25.14 47.19
C ASP A 635 -21.82 24.38 46.51
N GLU A 636 -23.03 24.96 46.49
CA GLU A 636 -24.18 24.41 45.76
C GLU A 636 -24.00 24.60 44.24
N LEU A 637 -23.49 25.76 43.82
CA LEU A 637 -23.13 26.02 42.42
C LEU A 637 -22.04 25.05 41.92
N ARG A 638 -20.98 24.86 42.70
CA ARG A 638 -19.88 23.91 42.40
C ARG A 638 -20.36 22.46 42.34
N ARG A 639 -21.33 22.08 43.18
CA ARG A 639 -21.91 20.73 43.15
C ARG A 639 -22.62 20.45 41.83
N GLU A 640 -23.43 21.38 41.34
CA GLU A 640 -24.08 21.24 40.03
C GLU A 640 -23.06 21.29 38.87
N GLN A 641 -22.04 22.13 39.00
CA GLN A 641 -20.93 22.19 38.05
C GLN A 641 -20.18 20.84 37.98
N ALA A 642 -19.86 20.23 39.12
CA ALA A 642 -19.20 18.92 39.18
C ALA A 642 -20.10 17.82 38.60
N ARG A 643 -21.40 17.82 38.94
CA ARG A 643 -22.38 16.86 38.40
C ARG A 643 -22.39 16.87 36.86
N ALA A 644 -22.50 18.05 36.27
CA ALA A 644 -22.51 18.18 34.80
C ALA A 644 -21.15 17.79 34.19
N THR A 645 -20.04 18.17 34.84
CA THR A 645 -18.68 17.79 34.41
C THR A 645 -18.50 16.28 34.36
N ILE A 646 -18.86 15.57 35.44
CA ILE A 646 -18.78 14.11 35.52
C ILE A 646 -19.68 13.45 34.47
N SER A 647 -20.93 13.92 34.34
CA SER A 647 -21.89 13.44 33.33
C SER A 647 -21.32 13.51 31.90
N LEU A 648 -20.72 14.64 31.53
CA LEU A 648 -20.08 14.84 30.23
C LEU A 648 -18.87 13.92 30.03
N CYS A 649 -18.02 13.76 31.05
CA CYS A 649 -16.84 12.89 30.98
C CYS A 649 -17.24 11.42 30.80
N LEU A 650 -18.16 10.91 31.61
CA LEU A 650 -18.68 9.53 31.50
C LEU A 650 -19.33 9.29 30.13
N SER A 651 -20.14 10.23 29.65
CA SER A 651 -20.81 10.12 28.34
C SER A 651 -19.80 10.08 27.19
N PHE A 652 -18.74 10.87 27.26
CA PHE A 652 -17.68 10.84 26.25
C PHE A 652 -16.98 9.49 26.19
N VAL A 653 -16.52 8.97 27.34
CA VAL A 653 -15.80 7.68 27.40
C VAL A 653 -16.68 6.54 26.91
N LYS A 654 -17.95 6.53 27.31
CA LYS A 654 -18.93 5.53 26.89
C LYS A 654 -19.19 5.50 25.39
N GLU A 655 -19.13 6.66 24.72
CA GLU A 655 -19.36 6.77 23.27
C GLU A 655 -18.07 6.76 22.44
N TYR A 656 -16.90 6.60 23.08
CA TYR A 656 -15.61 6.58 22.40
C TYR A 656 -15.37 5.25 21.67
N PRO A 657 -14.80 5.24 20.44
CA PRO A 657 -14.35 6.38 19.64
C PRO A 657 -15.42 7.00 18.72
N ALA A 658 -16.65 6.48 18.70
CA ALA A 658 -17.69 6.94 17.78
C ALA A 658 -18.07 8.43 17.94
N ILE A 659 -17.92 8.97 19.14
CA ILE A 659 -18.19 10.38 19.44
C ILE A 659 -17.25 11.34 18.69
N ILE A 660 -16.06 10.89 18.29
CA ILE A 660 -15.08 11.73 17.58
C ILE A 660 -15.63 12.22 16.24
N ALA A 661 -16.35 11.36 15.52
CA ALA A 661 -16.99 11.73 14.25
C ALA A 661 -18.12 12.76 14.40
N ARG A 662 -18.58 13.03 15.63
CA ARG A 662 -19.67 13.98 15.93
C ARG A 662 -19.17 15.34 16.44
N ALA A 663 -17.85 15.54 16.47
CA ALA A 663 -17.24 16.79 16.89
C ALA A 663 -17.78 17.98 16.05
N LYS A 664 -18.17 19.07 16.72
CA LYS A 664 -18.71 20.27 16.08
C LYS A 664 -17.73 21.42 16.21
N THR A 665 -17.43 22.06 15.09
CA THR A 665 -16.67 23.33 15.12
C THR A 665 -17.53 24.41 15.76
N GLN A 666 -16.92 25.26 16.59
CA GLN A 666 -17.61 26.40 17.20
C GLN A 666 -18.05 27.41 16.14
N VAL A 667 -19.25 27.98 16.26
CA VAL A 667 -19.80 28.97 15.32
C VAL A 667 -20.25 30.22 16.07
N GLY A 668 -19.85 31.39 15.60
CA GLY A 668 -20.22 32.70 16.15
C GLY A 668 -19.03 33.53 16.64
N THR A 669 -19.30 34.73 17.14
CA THR A 669 -18.26 35.65 17.66
C THR A 669 -17.86 35.27 19.09
N PRO A 670 -16.57 35.05 19.39
CA PRO A 670 -16.12 34.71 20.73
C PRO A 670 -16.22 35.89 21.71
N THR A 671 -16.52 35.59 22.96
CA THR A 671 -16.43 36.53 24.09
C THR A 671 -15.56 35.94 25.19
N TYR A 672 -14.97 36.79 26.03
CA TYR A 672 -13.96 36.38 27.00
C TYR A 672 -14.28 36.88 28.41
N TYR A 673 -14.16 35.99 29.38
CA TYR A 673 -14.19 36.29 30.80
C TYR A 673 -12.77 36.39 31.38
N PHE A 674 -12.58 37.39 32.24
CA PHE A 674 -11.29 37.66 32.87
C PHE A 674 -11.13 36.87 34.16
N ARG A 675 -9.88 36.60 34.55
CA ARG A 675 -9.60 35.98 35.85
C ARG A 675 -10.08 36.88 36.98
N ARG A 676 -10.82 36.32 37.93
CA ARG A 676 -11.21 37.01 39.17
C ARG A 676 -10.03 37.11 40.14
N TYR A 677 -9.99 38.23 40.84
CA TYR A 677 -9.05 38.58 41.90
C TYR A 677 -9.81 38.93 43.18
N PRO A 678 -9.15 38.98 44.34
CA PRO A 678 -9.81 39.33 45.60
C PRO A 678 -10.64 40.63 45.54
N LYS A 679 -10.23 41.61 44.73
CA LYS A 679 -10.98 42.86 44.52
C LYS A 679 -12.39 42.66 43.95
N ASP A 680 -12.61 41.59 43.20
CA ASP A 680 -13.89 41.30 42.56
C ASP A 680 -14.88 40.68 43.55
N SER A 681 -14.48 40.45 44.80
CA SER A 681 -15.35 40.09 45.94
C SER A 681 -15.70 41.30 46.82
N GLN A 682 -15.35 42.53 46.39
CA GLN A 682 -15.68 43.74 47.14
C GLN A 682 -17.18 44.04 47.08
N ILE A 683 -17.78 44.24 48.25
CA ILE A 683 -19.14 44.73 48.41
C ILE A 683 -19.13 46.26 48.31
N ASP A 684 -20.03 46.78 47.49
CA ASP A 684 -20.30 48.20 47.38
C ASP A 684 -21.32 48.62 48.44
N LEU A 685 -20.91 49.48 49.38
CA LEU A 685 -21.77 49.92 50.48
C LEU A 685 -22.90 50.87 50.04
N ASP A 686 -22.79 51.46 48.84
CA ASP A 686 -23.81 52.36 48.29
C ASP A 686 -24.92 51.60 47.53
N ARG A 687 -24.71 50.30 47.26
CA ARG A 687 -25.69 49.44 46.60
C ARG A 687 -26.50 48.62 47.60
N THR A 688 -27.76 48.37 47.27
CA THR A 688 -28.63 47.54 48.10
C THR A 688 -28.15 46.09 48.13
N ILE A 689 -28.50 45.35 49.20
CA ILE A 689 -28.24 43.90 49.31
C ILE A 689 -28.81 43.15 48.10
N ARG A 690 -30.00 43.54 47.64
CA ARG A 690 -30.68 42.89 46.50
C ARG A 690 -29.89 43.04 45.20
N GLU A 691 -29.31 44.21 44.94
CA GLU A 691 -28.51 44.46 43.74
C GLU A 691 -27.19 43.68 43.71
N GLN A 692 -26.76 43.15 44.86
CA GLN A 692 -25.50 42.43 45.01
C GLN A 692 -25.71 40.95 45.37
N ILE A 693 -26.95 40.44 45.25
CA ILE A 693 -27.26 39.08 45.67
C ILE A 693 -26.40 38.04 44.94
N ASN A 694 -26.14 38.24 43.64
CA ASN A 694 -25.28 37.33 42.86
C ASN A 694 -23.82 37.37 43.30
N LEU A 695 -23.34 38.50 43.84
CA LEU A 695 -22.01 38.55 44.46
C LEU A 695 -21.95 37.64 45.68
N PHE A 696 -22.98 37.68 46.52
CA PHE A 696 -23.07 36.84 47.72
C PHE A 696 -23.18 35.34 47.39
N ARG A 697 -23.77 35.00 46.25
CA ARG A 697 -23.86 33.60 45.76
C ARG A 697 -22.49 33.02 45.38
N VAL A 698 -21.58 33.84 44.84
CA VAL A 698 -20.32 33.36 44.25
C VAL A 698 -19.08 33.54 45.11
N VAL A 699 -19.19 34.18 46.27
CA VAL A 699 -18.06 34.30 47.22
C VAL A 699 -17.84 33.01 47.99
N ASP A 700 -16.59 32.74 48.34
CA ASP A 700 -16.18 31.59 49.13
C ASP A 700 -15.66 32.11 50.48
N ASN A 701 -16.35 31.77 51.56
CA ASN A 701 -16.06 32.31 52.90
C ASN A 701 -14.62 32.02 53.39
N GLN A 702 -13.95 31.02 52.82
CA GLN A 702 -12.60 30.64 53.20
C GLN A 702 -11.56 31.14 52.19
N ARG A 703 -11.79 30.90 50.90
CA ARG A 703 -10.78 31.13 49.85
C ARG A 703 -10.78 32.57 49.34
N TYR A 704 -11.95 33.18 49.19
CA TYR A 704 -12.11 34.53 48.65
C TYR A 704 -13.39 35.19 49.19
N PRO A 705 -13.43 35.55 50.49
CA PRO A 705 -14.63 36.05 51.14
C PRO A 705 -15.08 37.38 50.53
N ALA A 706 -16.38 37.67 50.67
CA ALA A 706 -16.86 39.02 50.40
C ALA A 706 -16.26 39.99 51.42
N TRP A 707 -15.95 41.21 51.00
CA TRP A 707 -15.34 42.20 51.90
C TRP A 707 -15.75 43.62 51.54
N PHE A 708 -15.64 44.55 52.49
CA PHE A 708 -15.83 45.98 52.25
C PHE A 708 -14.86 46.80 53.08
N GLU A 709 -14.70 48.07 52.70
CA GLU A 709 -13.92 49.05 53.46
C GLU A 709 -14.87 50.06 54.10
N PHE A 710 -14.67 50.34 55.38
CA PHE A 710 -15.42 51.36 56.10
C PHE A 710 -14.47 52.16 56.99
N GLY A 711 -14.33 53.46 56.71
CA GLY A 711 -13.30 54.29 57.33
C GLY A 711 -11.90 53.90 56.83
N LYS A 712 -11.04 53.43 57.74
CA LYS A 712 -9.66 52.98 57.43
C LYS A 712 -9.48 51.47 57.47
N ASP A 713 -10.54 50.74 57.82
CA ASP A 713 -10.49 49.32 58.12
C ASP A 713 -11.20 48.51 57.03
N ARG A 714 -10.73 47.28 56.81
CA ARG A 714 -11.35 46.29 55.92
C ARG A 714 -12.06 45.23 56.74
N TYR A 715 -13.27 44.89 56.32
CA TYR A 715 -14.14 43.90 56.96
C TYR A 715 -14.44 42.78 55.99
N ASN A 716 -14.31 41.52 56.45
CA ASN A 716 -14.78 40.35 55.72
C ASN A 716 -16.21 40.01 56.14
N MET A 717 -17.05 39.65 55.19
CA MET A 717 -18.41 39.21 55.40
C MET A 717 -18.54 37.74 54.97
N SER A 718 -19.05 36.90 55.89
CA SER A 718 -19.36 35.51 55.59
C SER A 718 -20.84 35.34 55.30
N ILE A 719 -21.15 34.67 54.20
CA ILE A 719 -22.52 34.38 53.78
C ILE A 719 -22.82 32.92 54.07
N GLN A 720 -23.85 32.66 54.87
CA GLN A 720 -24.28 31.31 55.21
C GLN A 720 -25.78 31.20 54.99
N ARG A 721 -26.19 30.09 54.38
CA ARG A 721 -27.59 29.73 54.24
C ARG A 721 -28.06 29.13 55.56
N ASP A 722 -28.98 29.82 56.21
CA ASP A 722 -29.77 29.23 57.31
C ASP A 722 -30.99 28.54 56.69
N LYS A 723 -31.12 27.22 56.86
CA LYS A 723 -32.33 26.49 56.51
C LYS A 723 -33.18 26.42 57.78
N PRO A 724 -34.16 27.33 57.98
CA PRO A 724 -35.07 27.17 59.10
C PRO A 724 -35.76 25.81 58.99
N ASN A 725 -35.73 25.04 60.07
CA ASN A 725 -36.33 23.70 60.20
C ASN A 725 -37.78 23.64 59.72
#